data_AF-A0AAY4AYY5-F1
#
_entry.id   AF-A0AAY4AYY5-F1
#
_cell.length_a   1.000
_cell.length_b   1.000
_cell.length_c   1.000
_cell.angle_alpha   90.00
_cell.angle_beta   90.00
_cell.angle_gamma   90.00
#
_symmetry.space_group_name_H-M   'P 1'
#
loop_
_entity.id
_entity.type
_entity.pdbx_description
1 polymer ?
#
loop_
_entity_poly.entity_id
_entity_poly.type
_entity_poly.pdbx_seq_one_letter_code
_entity_poly.pdbx_strand_id
1 'polypeptide(L)'
;ETKLSPSGGTHQPCLRNIVPVTSVQTNTKYLPLLRSGRSQELFSRSLADSEMRSAPYEFPEDSPIEQLEEKRHRLERQISQDVKYEPDILLRAKQEFMKTDSAPDLELLKEENQAPTDLFPSEREMLPEYQRVSISGEEKCGVPFTDLLDAAKCVVKALFIREKYISLSMQSFCRTTTRYLQELGERALDLNVYEEIPETSLTPDAPVHPPVSETHPYENVDPSSMPSDMGYGCKMVDGVVHVYTDKEVDLPYPDLQEYIADMNVMMALIINGPVKSFCYRRLQYLSSKFQMHILLNEMKELAAQRKVPHRDFYNIRKVDTHIHASSCMNQKHLLRFIKRAMKKYPAEIVHVERGRGQTLMEVFESMNLTAFDLSVDTLDMHADRNTFHRFDKFNSKYNPIGESILREIFIKTDNYIEGKYFGHIIKEVMADLEESKYQNVELRLSIYGRSRDEWDKLAKWAVKHSVYSDNVRWLVQMPRLFDVYHTKRQLSNFQDMLENIFMPLFEVTVNPRTHPELHLFLQHVVGFDSVDDESKPEHHIFNLDSPLPANWTEEDNPPYSYYLYYMYANMTVLNHLRRRQNLDTFVIRPHCGEAGPIHHLVSGFMLSENISHGLLLRKAPVLQYLYYLAQIGIAMSPLSNNSLFLSYHRNPLPEYLSRGLMVSLSTDDPLQFHFTKVIFESSLWRSFGREPLMEEYSIATQVWKLSSCDMCELARNSVLMSGFSHQVKSYWLGPDYIKEGPEGNDIRRTNVPDIRVAYRHETLCEELNLITQAVRSEQLESIEEEGNLCMGPLQAGQGTKCV
;
A
#
# COMPACT_ATOMS: atom_id res chain seq x y z
N GLU A 1 -55.97 -39.58 -25.40
CA GLU A 1 -57.43 -39.64 -25.31
C GLU A 1 -57.94 -38.43 -24.55
N THR A 2 -58.98 -37.79 -25.08
CA THR A 2 -59.97 -36.86 -24.47
C THR A 2 -59.48 -35.65 -23.62
N LYS A 3 -59.62 -34.38 -24.07
CA LYS A 3 -60.85 -33.54 -24.09
C LYS A 3 -61.35 -33.24 -22.65
N LEU A 4 -61.65 -32.02 -22.16
CA LEU A 4 -62.33 -30.86 -22.73
C LEU A 4 -62.17 -29.61 -21.82
N SER A 5 -62.36 -28.44 -22.44
CA SER A 5 -62.56 -27.07 -21.92
C SER A 5 -64.01 -26.85 -21.38
N PRO A 6 -64.65 -25.66 -21.32
CA PRO A 6 -64.25 -24.22 -21.32
C PRO A 6 -65.08 -23.28 -20.36
N SER A 7 -64.84 -21.96 -20.47
CA SER A 7 -65.79 -20.82 -20.34
C SER A 7 -66.26 -20.38 -18.94
N GLY A 8 -66.53 -19.12 -18.59
CA GLY A 8 -66.58 -17.78 -19.20
C GLY A 8 -66.95 -16.81 -18.04
N GLY A 9 -66.51 -15.57 -17.91
CA GLY A 9 -66.82 -14.41 -18.76
C GLY A 9 -67.75 -13.41 -18.01
N THR A 10 -67.32 -12.15 -17.96
CA THR A 10 -68.10 -10.88 -17.95
C THR A 10 -68.16 -9.96 -16.71
N HIS A 11 -67.98 -8.66 -17.03
CA HIS A 11 -68.46 -7.41 -16.41
C HIS A 11 -67.53 -6.53 -15.52
N GLN A 12 -66.97 -5.49 -16.16
CA GLN A 12 -66.68 -4.13 -15.66
C GLN A 12 -67.99 -3.29 -15.58
N PRO A 13 -68.11 -2.10 -14.90
CA PRO A 13 -67.14 -0.97 -14.98
C PRO A 13 -67.03 0.07 -13.81
N CYS A 14 -66.01 0.94 -13.94
CA CYS A 14 -65.90 2.40 -13.64
C CYS A 14 -65.98 3.02 -12.20
N LEU A 15 -64.91 3.75 -11.82
CA LEU A 15 -64.80 5.20 -11.49
C LEU A 15 -63.57 5.43 -10.55
N ARG A 16 -62.45 6.05 -10.95
CA ARG A 16 -62.08 7.47 -11.21
C ARG A 16 -61.37 8.17 -10.03
N ASN A 17 -60.21 8.74 -10.37
CA ASN A 17 -59.47 9.92 -9.83
C ASN A 17 -58.41 9.67 -8.72
N ILE A 18 -57.08 9.84 -8.92
CA ILE A 18 -56.18 10.96 -9.37
C ILE A 18 -55.41 11.50 -8.12
N VAL A 19 -54.12 11.14 -7.85
CA VAL A 19 -52.79 11.77 -8.22
C VAL A 19 -52.08 12.30 -6.94
N PRO A 20 -50.74 12.43 -6.80
CA PRO A 20 -49.57 11.64 -7.27
C PRO A 20 -48.55 11.30 -6.15
N VAL A 21 -47.60 10.39 -6.40
CA VAL A 21 -46.28 10.43 -5.74
C VAL A 21 -45.21 10.29 -6.83
N THR A 22 -44.37 11.32 -6.91
CA THR A 22 -43.24 11.48 -7.82
C THR A 22 -42.12 10.51 -7.47
N SER A 23 -41.91 9.49 -8.30
CA SER A 23 -40.69 8.68 -8.33
C SER A 23 -39.69 9.29 -9.30
N VAL A 24 -38.53 9.71 -8.80
CA VAL A 24 -37.36 10.04 -9.63
C VAL A 24 -36.82 8.72 -10.20
N GLN A 25 -37.17 8.44 -11.45
CA GLN A 25 -36.54 7.37 -12.24
C GLN A 25 -35.27 7.95 -12.87
N THR A 26 -34.10 7.44 -12.46
CA THR A 26 -32.86 7.58 -13.20
C THR A 26 -32.93 6.69 -14.44
N ASN A 27 -33.26 7.31 -15.58
CA ASN A 27 -33.25 6.68 -16.90
C ASN A 27 -31.80 6.44 -17.36
N THR A 28 -31.29 5.23 -17.21
CA THR A 28 -30.13 4.73 -17.97
C THR A 28 -30.62 4.24 -19.33
N LYS A 29 -30.59 5.11 -20.34
CA LYS A 29 -30.69 4.70 -21.75
C LYS A 29 -29.69 5.49 -22.59
N TYR A 30 -29.09 4.75 -23.54
CA TYR A 30 -28.16 5.14 -24.62
C TYR A 30 -26.66 4.90 -24.35
N LEU A 31 -26.26 3.65 -24.61
CA LEU A 31 -24.91 3.23 -25.03
C LEU A 31 -25.13 2.05 -26.00
N PRO A 32 -25.18 2.24 -27.33
CA PRO A 32 -25.30 1.11 -28.25
C PRO A 32 -23.93 0.64 -28.77
N LEU A 33 -23.85 -0.69 -28.91
CA LEU A 33 -22.98 -1.46 -29.80
C LEU A 33 -21.48 -1.58 -29.45
N LEU A 34 -21.16 -2.60 -28.65
CA LEU A 34 -20.08 -3.57 -28.90
C LEU A 34 -20.29 -4.83 -28.04
N ARG A 35 -21.45 -5.48 -28.19
CA ARG A 35 -21.63 -6.87 -27.76
C ARG A 35 -21.18 -7.77 -28.91
N SER A 36 -19.91 -8.18 -28.92
CA SER A 36 -19.48 -9.29 -29.76
C SER A 36 -19.52 -10.57 -28.93
N GLY A 37 -20.41 -11.50 -29.30
CA GLY A 37 -20.54 -12.84 -28.70
C GLY A 37 -19.38 -13.78 -29.02
N ARG A 38 -18.20 -13.26 -29.36
CA ARG A 38 -17.01 -14.04 -29.73
C ARG A 38 -16.17 -14.48 -28.52
N SER A 39 -16.32 -13.82 -27.37
CA SER A 39 -15.50 -14.09 -26.18
C SER A 39 -15.89 -15.39 -25.47
N GLN A 40 -17.17 -15.77 -25.49
CA GLN A 40 -17.62 -17.06 -24.93
C GLN A 40 -17.24 -18.26 -25.83
N GLU A 41 -17.33 -18.12 -27.16
CA GLU A 41 -16.95 -19.19 -28.09
C GLU A 41 -15.45 -19.50 -28.11
N LEU A 42 -14.59 -18.50 -27.90
CA LEU A 42 -13.14 -18.70 -27.77
C LEU A 42 -12.79 -19.43 -26.46
N PHE A 43 -13.55 -19.20 -25.39
CA PHE A 43 -13.36 -19.86 -24.11
C PHE A 43 -13.80 -21.34 -24.15
N SER A 44 -14.92 -21.64 -24.81
CA SER A 44 -15.40 -23.02 -24.97
C SER A 44 -14.53 -23.87 -25.91
N ARG A 45 -13.94 -23.27 -26.96
CA ARG A 45 -13.03 -24.00 -27.85
C ARG A 45 -11.68 -24.30 -27.21
N SER A 46 -11.20 -23.47 -26.29
CA SER A 46 -9.95 -23.74 -25.55
C SER A 46 -10.05 -24.91 -24.57
N LEU A 47 -11.26 -25.24 -24.09
CA LEU A 47 -11.49 -26.35 -23.16
C LEU A 47 -11.55 -27.72 -23.85
N ALA A 48 -11.91 -27.76 -25.14
CA ALA A 48 -12.01 -29.01 -25.90
C ALA A 48 -10.64 -29.58 -26.34
N ASP A 49 -9.59 -28.75 -26.39
CA ASP A 49 -8.22 -29.19 -26.72
C ASP A 49 -7.39 -29.58 -25.48
N SER A 50 -8.00 -29.59 -24.28
CA SER A 50 -7.32 -29.92 -23.01
C SER A 50 -7.14 -31.43 -22.76
N GLU A 51 -7.68 -32.31 -23.60
CA GLU A 51 -7.52 -33.77 -23.47
C GLU A 51 -6.40 -34.32 -24.37
N MET A 52 -5.16 -33.88 -24.19
CA MET A 52 -4.02 -34.65 -24.71
C MET A 52 -2.71 -34.45 -23.93
N ARG A 53 -2.43 -35.42 -23.06
CA ARG A 53 -1.11 -35.93 -22.63
C ARG A 53 -0.10 -34.90 -22.08
N SER A 54 -0.07 -34.79 -20.76
CA SER A 54 1.09 -34.34 -20.00
C SER A 54 2.28 -35.29 -20.21
N ALA A 55 3.27 -34.85 -20.99
CA ALA A 55 4.63 -35.38 -20.91
C ALA A 55 5.50 -34.33 -20.18
N PRO A 56 6.45 -34.75 -19.33
CA PRO A 56 7.27 -33.84 -18.54
C PRO A 56 8.25 -33.14 -19.49
N TYR A 57 8.02 -31.85 -19.75
CA TYR A 57 8.98 -31.01 -20.45
C TYR A 57 9.61 -30.08 -19.39
N GLU A 58 10.83 -30.40 -18.98
CA GLU A 58 11.70 -29.45 -18.30
C GLU A 58 11.96 -28.29 -19.27
N PHE A 59 11.57 -27.08 -18.88
CA PHE A 59 11.95 -25.88 -19.60
C PHE A 59 13.46 -25.67 -19.41
N PRO A 60 14.25 -25.46 -20.48
CA PRO A 60 15.66 -25.10 -20.34
C PRO A 60 15.77 -23.81 -19.52
N GLU A 61 16.66 -23.81 -18.53
CA GLU A 61 16.88 -22.72 -17.56
C GLU A 61 17.34 -21.38 -18.18
N ASP A 62 17.53 -21.30 -19.49
CA ASP A 62 18.06 -20.11 -20.16
C ASP A 62 17.10 -19.59 -21.23
N SER A 63 16.34 -18.55 -20.89
CA SER A 63 15.57 -17.81 -21.90
C SER A 63 16.50 -16.93 -22.76
N PRO A 64 16.19 -16.70 -24.05
CA PRO A 64 16.99 -15.82 -24.91
C PRO A 64 17.08 -14.37 -24.41
N ILE A 65 16.13 -13.95 -23.56
CA ILE A 65 16.07 -12.63 -22.94
C ILE A 65 17.10 -12.51 -21.81
N GLU A 66 17.27 -13.56 -20.99
CA GLU A 66 18.30 -13.60 -19.94
C GLU A 66 19.71 -13.59 -20.52
N GLN A 67 19.94 -14.25 -21.67
CA GLN A 67 21.23 -14.18 -22.36
C GLN A 67 21.55 -12.78 -22.89
N LEU A 68 20.53 -12.00 -23.26
CA LEU A 68 20.70 -10.61 -23.72
C LEU A 68 21.00 -9.67 -22.54
N GLU A 69 20.35 -9.87 -21.40
CA GLU A 69 20.64 -9.12 -20.17
C GLU A 69 22.01 -9.46 -19.60
N GLU A 70 22.39 -10.74 -19.60
CA GLU A 70 23.71 -11.17 -19.13
C GLU A 70 24.83 -10.69 -20.06
N LYS A 71 24.60 -10.65 -21.39
CA LYS A 71 25.52 -10.02 -22.35
C LYS A 71 25.65 -8.52 -22.10
N ARG A 72 24.56 -7.81 -21.80
CA ARG A 72 24.61 -6.37 -21.49
C ARG A 72 25.43 -6.10 -20.23
N HIS A 73 25.21 -6.87 -19.17
CA HIS A 73 25.97 -6.75 -17.93
C HIS A 73 27.45 -7.17 -18.07
N ARG A 74 27.78 -8.14 -18.93
CA ARG A 74 29.17 -8.47 -19.26
C ARG A 74 29.86 -7.34 -20.03
N LEU A 75 29.15 -6.69 -20.95
CA LEU A 75 29.67 -5.54 -21.71
C LEU A 75 29.93 -4.34 -20.80
N GLU A 76 29.00 -4.03 -19.88
CA GLU A 76 29.16 -2.98 -18.86
C GLU A 76 30.38 -3.24 -17.95
N ARG A 77 30.62 -4.51 -17.56
CA ARG A 77 31.81 -4.90 -16.78
C ARG A 77 33.11 -4.78 -17.57
N GLN A 78 33.11 -5.08 -18.87
CA GLN A 78 34.29 -4.91 -19.73
C GLN A 78 34.63 -3.42 -19.92
N ILE A 79 33.63 -2.57 -20.16
CA ILE A 79 33.81 -1.12 -20.27
C ILE A 79 34.37 -0.53 -18.96
N SER A 80 33.91 -1.04 -17.80
CA SER A 80 34.44 -0.63 -16.49
C SER A 80 35.86 -1.13 -16.19
N GLN A 81 36.33 -2.19 -16.85
CA GLN A 81 37.67 -2.76 -16.65
C GLN A 81 38.71 -2.20 -17.63
N ASP A 82 38.29 -1.71 -18.80
CA ASP A 82 39.18 -1.15 -19.82
C ASP A 82 39.59 0.31 -19.58
N VAL A 83 39.02 0.99 -18.57
CA VAL A 83 39.53 2.27 -18.06
C VAL A 83 40.70 2.01 -17.11
N LYS A 84 41.85 1.61 -17.65
CA LYS A 84 43.12 1.59 -16.91
C LYS A 84 43.69 3.01 -16.78
N TYR A 85 43.78 3.45 -15.54
CA TYR A 85 44.41 4.70 -15.08
C TYR A 85 45.81 4.92 -15.67
N GLU A 86 46.02 6.05 -16.36
CA GLU A 86 47.34 6.69 -16.46
C GLU A 86 47.55 7.58 -15.20
N PRO A 87 48.52 7.28 -14.33
CA PRO A 87 48.71 7.99 -13.05
C PRO A 87 49.16 9.46 -13.20
N ASP A 88 49.73 9.85 -14.34
CA ASP A 88 50.38 11.15 -14.50
C ASP A 88 49.42 12.31 -14.82
N ILE A 89 48.24 12.02 -15.40
CA ILE A 89 47.23 13.05 -15.71
C ILE A 89 46.53 13.52 -14.42
N LEU A 90 46.26 12.59 -13.49
CA LEU A 90 45.65 12.89 -12.20
C LEU A 90 46.58 13.68 -11.27
N LEU A 91 47.89 13.46 -11.35
CA LEU A 91 48.87 14.18 -10.54
C LEU A 91 49.10 15.62 -11.04
N ARG A 92 49.10 15.83 -12.37
CA ARG A 92 49.12 17.18 -12.97
C ARG A 92 47.83 17.95 -12.71
N ALA A 93 46.68 17.30 -12.84
CA ALA A 93 45.39 17.92 -12.51
C ALA A 93 45.33 18.33 -11.03
N LYS A 94 45.85 17.51 -10.10
CA LYS A 94 45.94 17.86 -8.67
C LYS A 94 46.92 19.01 -8.38
N GLN A 95 48.06 19.06 -9.06
CA GLN A 95 49.07 20.11 -8.86
C GLN A 95 48.67 21.46 -9.48
N GLU A 96 47.85 21.47 -10.53
CA GLU A 96 47.22 22.69 -11.04
C GLU A 96 46.03 23.13 -10.18
N PHE A 97 45.25 22.20 -9.62
CA PHE A 97 44.11 22.51 -8.73
C PHE A 97 44.53 23.14 -7.39
N MET A 98 45.71 22.79 -6.85
CA MET A 98 46.22 23.40 -5.62
C MET A 98 46.81 24.82 -5.80
N LYS A 99 46.84 25.34 -7.04
CA LYS A 99 47.30 26.71 -7.33
C LYS A 99 46.16 27.69 -7.65
N THR A 100 44.92 27.23 -7.68
CA THR A 100 43.75 28.07 -7.99
C THR A 100 43.06 28.64 -6.75
N ASP A 101 43.52 28.32 -5.54
CA ASP A 101 43.19 29.06 -4.32
C ASP A 101 43.98 30.38 -4.31
N SER A 102 43.49 31.36 -5.05
CA SER A 102 43.92 32.73 -4.87
C SER A 102 42.77 33.54 -4.27
N ALA A 103 43.14 34.47 -3.39
CA ALA A 103 42.29 35.38 -2.65
C ALA A 103 41.28 36.26 -3.45
N PRO A 104 41.28 36.42 -4.80
CA PRO A 104 40.31 37.27 -5.48
C PRO A 104 38.85 36.80 -5.39
N ASP A 105 38.59 35.49 -5.36
CA ASP A 105 37.21 34.95 -5.33
C ASP A 105 36.53 35.19 -3.97
N LEU A 106 37.32 35.34 -2.90
CA LEU A 106 36.83 35.67 -1.56
C LEU A 106 36.48 37.16 -1.41
N GLU A 107 37.03 38.03 -2.27
CA GLU A 107 36.68 39.46 -2.32
C GLU A 107 35.41 39.69 -3.15
N LEU A 108 35.20 38.93 -4.24
CA LEU A 108 33.95 38.94 -5.02
C LEU A 108 32.73 38.54 -4.17
N LEU A 109 32.86 37.55 -3.28
CA LEU A 109 31.80 37.13 -2.36
C LEU A 109 31.51 38.16 -1.24
N LYS A 110 32.43 39.08 -0.96
CA LYS A 110 32.23 40.17 0.01
C LYS A 110 31.56 41.39 -0.63
N GLU A 111 31.81 41.65 -1.91
CA GLU A 111 31.17 42.76 -2.64
C GLU A 111 29.69 42.48 -2.95
N GLU A 112 29.29 41.21 -3.13
CA GLU A 112 27.86 40.86 -3.30
C GLU A 112 27.03 40.99 -2.01
N ASN A 113 27.65 41.10 -0.83
CA ASN A 113 26.97 41.24 0.46
C ASN A 113 26.73 42.71 0.89
N GLN A 114 26.99 43.70 0.04
CA GLN A 114 26.80 45.13 0.35
C GLN A 114 25.91 45.90 -0.65
N ALA A 115 24.83 45.29 -1.15
CA ALA A 115 23.76 46.03 -1.84
C ALA A 115 22.56 46.24 -0.89
N PRO A 116 21.96 47.44 -0.80
CA PRO A 116 20.89 47.74 0.15
C PRO A 116 19.61 46.97 -0.18
N THR A 117 19.01 46.40 0.87
CA THR A 117 17.58 46.07 0.99
C THR A 117 16.74 47.22 0.47
N ASP A 118 16.08 47.02 -0.67
CA ASP A 118 14.72 47.50 -0.99
C ASP A 118 14.43 47.16 -2.44
N LEU A 119 13.55 46.19 -2.66
CA LEU A 119 12.60 46.01 -3.77
C LEU A 119 12.16 44.54 -3.77
N PHE A 120 10.96 44.29 -3.23
CA PHE A 120 10.25 43.02 -3.35
C PHE A 120 10.16 42.58 -4.82
N PRO A 121 10.70 41.42 -5.22
CA PRO A 121 10.32 40.82 -6.49
C PRO A 121 8.93 40.21 -6.31
N SER A 122 7.99 40.66 -7.13
CA SER A 122 6.65 40.08 -7.26
C SER A 122 6.70 38.55 -7.33
N GLU A 123 5.83 37.89 -6.56
CA GLU A 123 5.55 36.45 -6.62
C GLU A 123 5.30 36.01 -8.07
N ARG A 124 6.35 35.54 -8.74
CA ARG A 124 6.28 34.70 -9.91
C ARG A 124 6.72 33.33 -9.44
N GLU A 125 5.87 32.32 -9.64
CA GLU A 125 6.13 30.90 -9.40
C GLU A 125 7.61 30.56 -9.67
N MET A 126 8.40 30.40 -8.62
CA MET A 126 9.81 30.04 -8.76
C MET A 126 9.89 28.54 -9.06
N LEU A 127 9.65 28.18 -10.32
CA LEU A 127 9.97 26.85 -10.83
C LEU A 127 11.46 26.59 -10.59
N PRO A 128 11.84 25.43 -10.01
CA PRO A 128 13.23 25.12 -9.74
C PRO A 128 14.03 25.07 -11.04
N GLU A 129 15.22 25.69 -11.02
CA GLU A 129 16.09 25.79 -12.19
C GLU A 129 16.96 24.53 -12.33
N TYR A 130 16.57 23.63 -13.23
CA TYR A 130 17.32 22.41 -13.54
C TYR A 130 17.23 22.05 -15.03
N GLN A 131 18.12 21.18 -15.49
CA GLN A 131 18.18 20.77 -16.90
C GLN A 131 17.09 19.74 -17.18
N ARG A 132 16.17 20.09 -18.08
CA ARG A 132 15.05 19.23 -18.48
C ARG A 132 15.34 18.54 -19.80
N VAL A 133 14.88 17.29 -19.92
CA VAL A 133 14.94 16.51 -21.16
C VAL A 133 13.54 16.40 -21.73
N SER A 134 13.30 17.09 -22.84
CA SER A 134 12.05 17.00 -23.59
C SER A 134 12.23 16.16 -24.84
N ILE A 135 11.33 15.22 -25.10
CA ILE A 135 11.29 14.48 -26.37
C ILE A 135 10.26 15.14 -27.29
N SER A 136 10.70 15.55 -28.48
CA SER A 136 9.88 16.15 -29.54
C SER A 136 9.81 15.23 -30.78
N GLY A 137 8.90 15.49 -31.71
CA GLY A 137 8.66 14.67 -32.92
C GLY A 137 7.27 14.03 -32.99
N GLU A 138 6.98 13.33 -34.08
CA GLU A 138 5.72 12.59 -34.27
C GLU A 138 5.75 11.21 -33.57
N GLU A 139 6.94 10.63 -33.39
CA GLU A 139 7.14 9.31 -32.78
C GLU A 139 7.45 9.35 -31.26
N LYS A 140 7.05 10.41 -30.54
CA LYS A 140 7.36 10.59 -29.09
C LYS A 140 6.95 9.40 -28.21
N CYS A 141 5.89 8.72 -28.62
CA CYS A 141 5.29 7.61 -27.90
C CYS A 141 6.03 6.29 -28.18
N GLY A 142 6.85 6.27 -29.23
CA GLY A 142 7.54 5.08 -29.73
C GLY A 142 6.59 4.03 -30.31
N VAL A 143 5.31 4.36 -30.54
CA VAL A 143 4.29 3.48 -31.12
C VAL A 143 3.40 4.28 -32.08
N PRO A 144 2.78 3.63 -33.08
CA PRO A 144 1.75 4.27 -33.93
C PRO A 144 0.63 4.89 -33.10
N PHE A 145 0.01 5.97 -33.60
CA PHE A 145 -1.07 6.66 -32.88
C PHE A 145 -2.27 5.75 -32.58
N THR A 146 -2.62 4.84 -33.48
CA THR A 146 -3.69 3.85 -33.26
C THR A 146 -3.42 2.94 -32.07
N ASP A 147 -2.18 2.45 -31.95
CA ASP A 147 -1.77 1.56 -30.86
C ASP A 147 -1.71 2.34 -29.52
N LEU A 148 -1.30 3.61 -29.57
CA LEU A 148 -1.36 4.52 -28.42
C LEU A 148 -2.81 4.72 -27.97
N LEU A 149 -3.72 5.01 -28.90
CA LEU A 149 -5.13 5.28 -28.59
C LEU A 149 -5.79 4.07 -27.91
N ASP A 150 -5.62 2.88 -28.48
CA ASP A 150 -6.17 1.65 -27.91
C ASP A 150 -5.59 1.34 -26.53
N ALA A 151 -4.27 1.52 -26.36
CA ALA A 151 -3.62 1.34 -25.06
C ALA A 151 -4.06 2.40 -24.04
N ALA A 152 -4.20 3.65 -24.45
CA ALA A 152 -4.63 4.75 -23.61
C ALA A 152 -6.07 4.52 -23.10
N LYS A 153 -7.01 4.13 -23.97
CA LYS A 153 -8.38 3.74 -23.55
C LYS A 153 -8.38 2.66 -22.48
N CYS A 154 -7.55 1.63 -22.70
CA CYS A 154 -7.39 0.50 -21.79
C CYS A 154 -6.86 0.94 -20.42
N VAL A 155 -5.81 1.75 -20.40
CA VAL A 155 -5.17 2.27 -19.17
C VAL A 155 -6.10 3.23 -18.43
N VAL A 156 -6.72 4.18 -19.13
CA VAL A 156 -7.68 5.13 -18.56
C VAL A 156 -8.88 4.41 -17.96
N LYS A 157 -9.42 3.39 -18.64
CA LYS A 157 -10.50 2.56 -18.08
C LYS A 157 -10.10 1.87 -16.77
N ALA A 158 -8.88 1.33 -16.69
CA ALA A 158 -8.37 0.74 -15.46
C ALA A 158 -8.23 1.76 -14.32
N LEU A 159 -7.79 2.99 -14.63
CA LEU A 159 -7.70 4.07 -13.65
C LEU A 159 -9.09 4.48 -13.12
N PHE A 160 -10.11 4.59 -13.99
CA PHE A 160 -11.49 4.84 -13.56
C PHE A 160 -12.07 3.72 -12.71
N ILE A 161 -11.76 2.46 -13.03
CA ILE A 161 -12.13 1.32 -12.18
C ILE A 161 -11.53 1.53 -10.79
N ARG A 162 -10.22 1.77 -10.67
CA ARG A 162 -9.60 2.01 -9.35
C ARG A 162 -10.22 3.21 -8.63
N GLU A 163 -10.35 4.35 -9.30
CA GLU A 163 -10.93 5.57 -8.72
C GLU A 163 -12.32 5.31 -8.12
N LYS A 164 -13.15 4.52 -8.81
CA LYS A 164 -14.47 4.10 -8.31
C LYS A 164 -14.39 3.37 -6.97
N TYR A 165 -13.57 2.31 -6.86
CA TYR A 165 -13.46 1.53 -5.62
C TYR A 165 -12.78 2.33 -4.50
N ILE A 166 -11.71 3.07 -4.80
CA ILE A 166 -11.00 3.86 -3.80
C ILE A 166 -11.90 4.95 -3.21
N SER A 167 -12.62 5.70 -4.07
CA SER A 167 -13.58 6.72 -3.64
C SER A 167 -14.72 6.13 -2.82
N LEU A 168 -15.28 5.00 -3.24
CA LEU A 168 -16.38 4.32 -2.54
C LEU A 168 -15.97 3.89 -1.12
N SER A 169 -14.75 3.41 -0.93
CA SER A 169 -14.23 3.00 0.38
C SER A 169 -13.65 4.13 1.24
N MET A 170 -13.65 5.37 0.74
CA MET A 170 -13.00 6.55 1.38
C MET A 170 -11.48 6.39 1.56
N GLN A 171 -10.85 5.63 0.68
CA GLN A 171 -9.40 5.54 0.56
C GLN A 171 -8.86 6.72 -0.28
N SER A 172 -7.56 7.02 -0.19
CA SER A 172 -6.96 8.14 -0.89
C SER A 172 -6.53 7.75 -2.32
N PHE A 173 -6.84 8.62 -3.28
CA PHE A 173 -6.42 8.50 -4.67
C PHE A 173 -5.52 9.68 -5.04
N CYS A 174 -4.58 9.46 -5.97
CA CYS A 174 -3.63 10.48 -6.37
C CYS A 174 -4.37 11.69 -6.98
N ARG A 175 -4.22 12.87 -6.35
CA ARG A 175 -4.86 14.13 -6.78
C ARG A 175 -4.51 14.50 -8.22
N THR A 176 -3.24 14.29 -8.61
CA THR A 176 -2.77 14.64 -9.95
C THR A 176 -3.48 13.79 -10.99
N THR A 177 -3.52 12.48 -10.77
CA THR A 177 -4.24 11.53 -11.61
C THR A 177 -5.73 11.85 -11.68
N THR A 178 -6.35 12.16 -10.54
CA THR A 178 -7.76 12.59 -10.45
C THR A 178 -8.03 13.77 -11.37
N ARG A 179 -7.20 14.82 -11.32
CA ARG A 179 -7.33 16.03 -12.16
C ARG A 179 -7.33 15.70 -13.65
N TYR A 180 -6.42 14.85 -14.10
CA TYR A 180 -6.35 14.41 -15.50
C TYR A 180 -7.49 13.47 -15.91
N LEU A 181 -8.06 12.68 -14.99
CA LEU A 181 -9.22 11.83 -15.28
C LEU A 181 -10.53 12.63 -15.34
N GLN A 182 -10.71 13.63 -14.47
CA GLN A 182 -11.87 14.54 -14.48
C GLN A 182 -11.98 15.28 -15.82
N GLU A 183 -10.83 15.62 -16.40
CA GLU A 183 -10.70 16.17 -17.74
C GLU A 183 -11.32 15.31 -18.86
N LEU A 184 -11.53 14.01 -18.63
CA LEU A 184 -12.14 13.06 -19.58
C LEU A 184 -13.60 12.72 -19.27
N GLY A 185 -14.07 12.97 -18.04
CA GLY A 185 -15.41 12.57 -17.58
C GLY A 185 -16.44 13.68 -17.73
N GLU A 186 -17.65 13.34 -18.22
CA GLU A 186 -18.82 14.26 -18.20
C GLU A 186 -19.45 14.40 -16.80
N ARG A 187 -19.09 13.50 -15.88
CA ARG A 187 -19.51 13.55 -14.47
C ARG A 187 -18.33 13.98 -13.62
N ALA A 188 -18.47 15.14 -12.98
CA ALA A 188 -17.90 15.28 -11.65
C ALA A 188 -18.55 14.20 -10.80
N LEU A 189 -17.82 13.12 -10.51
CA LEU A 189 -18.13 12.32 -9.32
C LEU A 189 -18.22 13.33 -8.17
N ASP A 190 -19.23 13.22 -7.30
CA ASP A 190 -19.45 14.17 -6.21
C ASP A 190 -18.19 14.19 -5.31
N LEU A 191 -17.26 15.12 -5.59
CA LEU A 191 -15.90 15.17 -5.02
C LEU A 191 -15.87 15.58 -3.54
N ASN A 192 -17.04 15.75 -2.92
CA ASN A 192 -17.19 15.99 -1.48
C ASN A 192 -16.70 14.82 -0.61
N VAL A 193 -16.19 13.72 -1.21
CA VAL A 193 -15.57 12.60 -0.48
C VAL A 193 -14.18 12.97 0.05
N TYR A 194 -13.42 13.83 -0.65
CA TYR A 194 -12.30 14.51 -0.03
C TYR A 194 -12.89 15.66 0.77
N GLU A 195 -13.08 15.45 2.08
CA GLU A 195 -13.16 16.59 2.98
C GLU A 195 -12.05 17.57 2.60
N GLU A 196 -12.40 18.85 2.45
CA GLU A 196 -11.42 19.92 2.43
C GLU A 196 -10.55 19.70 3.65
N ILE A 197 -9.38 19.08 3.43
CA ILE A 197 -8.44 18.82 4.50
C ILE A 197 -8.17 20.21 5.08
N PRO A 198 -8.54 20.48 6.34
CA PRO A 198 -8.54 21.83 6.86
C PRO A 198 -7.17 22.45 6.62
N GLU A 199 -7.14 23.68 6.07
CA GLU A 199 -5.88 24.40 5.92
C GLU A 199 -5.16 24.37 7.26
N THR A 200 -3.96 23.81 7.27
CA THR A 200 -3.25 23.64 8.52
C THR A 200 -2.89 25.02 9.06
N SER A 201 -3.22 25.32 10.31
CA SER A 201 -2.85 26.58 10.98
C SER A 201 -1.35 26.69 11.31
N LEU A 202 -0.50 25.85 10.70
CA LEU A 202 0.93 25.79 10.95
C LEU A 202 1.65 26.81 10.07
N THR A 203 2.46 27.65 10.71
CA THR A 203 3.38 28.53 9.99
C THR A 203 4.59 27.73 9.48
N PRO A 204 5.28 28.19 8.41
CA PRO A 204 6.50 27.55 7.91
C PRO A 204 7.58 27.35 8.98
N ASP A 205 7.62 28.23 10.00
CA ASP A 205 8.57 28.21 11.12
C ASP A 205 8.09 27.39 12.33
N ALA A 206 6.94 26.73 12.24
CA ALA A 206 6.43 25.85 13.28
C ALA A 206 7.43 24.72 13.60
N PRO A 207 7.53 24.27 14.87
CA PRO A 207 8.47 23.22 15.27
C PRO A 207 8.23 21.94 14.45
N VAL A 208 9.26 21.12 14.24
CA VAL A 208 9.17 19.88 13.44
C VAL A 208 8.56 18.71 14.22
N HIS A 209 8.29 18.92 15.51
CA HIS A 209 7.70 17.94 16.39
C HIS A 209 6.25 18.34 16.66
N PRO A 210 5.27 17.45 16.39
CA PRO A 210 3.89 17.68 16.83
C PRO A 210 3.85 17.77 18.36
N PRO A 211 2.88 18.50 18.92
CA PRO A 211 2.67 18.52 20.37
C PRO A 211 2.34 17.11 20.87
N VAL A 212 3.01 16.70 21.94
CA VAL A 212 2.76 15.43 22.65
C VAL A 212 1.67 15.68 23.67
N SER A 213 0.66 14.81 23.73
CA SER A 213 -0.39 14.89 24.74
C SER A 213 0.19 14.72 26.14
N GLU A 214 -0.17 15.59 27.08
CA GLU A 214 0.26 15.46 28.50
C GLU A 214 -0.43 14.27 29.21
N THR A 215 -1.56 13.80 28.68
CA THR A 215 -2.34 12.68 29.22
C THR A 215 -2.29 11.47 28.30
N HIS A 216 -2.10 10.29 28.88
CA HIS A 216 -2.09 9.02 28.15
C HIS A 216 -3.50 8.71 27.56
N PRO A 217 -3.62 8.31 26.29
CA PRO A 217 -4.92 8.17 25.61
C PRO A 217 -5.82 7.08 26.20
N TYR A 218 -5.24 6.09 26.88
CA TYR A 218 -6.00 5.04 27.58
C TYR A 218 -6.33 5.36 29.05
N GLU A 219 -5.97 6.53 29.56
CA GLU A 219 -6.29 6.93 30.94
C GLU A 219 -7.54 7.80 31.03
N ASN A 220 -8.34 7.60 32.10
CA ASN A 220 -9.44 8.48 32.50
C ASN A 220 -10.55 8.72 31.47
N VAL A 221 -10.79 7.80 30.53
CA VAL A 221 -11.92 7.94 29.59
C VAL A 221 -13.20 7.45 30.24
N ASP A 222 -14.02 8.39 30.71
CA ASP A 222 -15.37 8.11 31.21
C ASP A 222 -16.25 7.63 30.04
N PRO A 223 -16.92 6.45 30.13
CA PRO A 223 -17.88 6.00 29.12
C PRO A 223 -18.99 7.01 28.82
N SER A 224 -19.26 7.96 29.73
CA SER A 224 -20.21 9.05 29.48
C SER A 224 -19.74 10.02 28.39
N SER A 225 -18.42 10.15 28.17
CA SER A 225 -17.82 10.99 27.13
C SER A 225 -17.89 10.36 25.73
N MET A 226 -18.20 9.06 25.65
CA MET A 226 -18.28 8.35 24.38
C MET A 226 -19.61 8.63 23.67
N PRO A 227 -19.63 8.56 22.32
CA PRO A 227 -20.86 8.72 21.53
C PRO A 227 -22.00 7.83 22.04
N SER A 228 -23.23 8.33 21.95
CA SER A 228 -24.42 7.58 22.33
C SER A 228 -24.77 6.52 21.29
N ASP A 229 -25.54 5.52 21.72
CA ASP A 229 -26.11 4.49 20.85
C ASP A 229 -26.93 5.11 19.70
N MET A 230 -26.66 4.67 18.47
CA MET A 230 -27.43 5.07 17.29
C MET A 230 -28.76 4.32 17.15
N GLY A 231 -28.98 3.24 17.89
CA GLY A 231 -30.18 2.41 17.81
C GLY A 231 -30.27 1.58 16.52
N TYR A 232 -29.13 1.31 15.87
CA TYR A 232 -29.09 0.45 14.70
C TYR A 232 -28.92 -1.03 15.08
N GLY A 233 -29.58 -1.93 14.37
CA GLY A 233 -29.30 -3.36 14.37
C GLY A 233 -28.34 -3.72 13.23
N CYS A 234 -27.46 -4.70 13.44
CA CYS A 234 -26.52 -5.17 12.43
C CYS A 234 -26.72 -6.67 12.20
N LYS A 235 -26.65 -7.11 10.94
CA LYS A 235 -26.66 -8.54 10.59
C LYS A 235 -25.82 -8.78 9.35
N MET A 236 -25.00 -9.83 9.38
CA MET A 236 -24.29 -10.30 8.19
C MET A 236 -25.22 -11.13 7.30
N VAL A 237 -25.26 -10.80 6.01
CA VAL A 237 -26.02 -11.51 4.97
C VAL A 237 -25.06 -11.77 3.82
N ASP A 238 -24.90 -13.04 3.47
CA ASP A 238 -24.00 -13.49 2.39
C ASP A 238 -22.59 -12.88 2.48
N GLY A 239 -22.10 -12.76 3.71
CA GLY A 239 -20.77 -12.25 4.05
C GLY A 239 -20.58 -10.73 4.03
N VAL A 240 -21.63 -9.93 3.84
CA VAL A 240 -21.57 -8.46 4.02
C VAL A 240 -22.47 -8.05 5.17
N VAL A 241 -22.03 -7.13 6.02
CA VAL A 241 -22.86 -6.60 7.12
C VAL A 241 -23.86 -5.59 6.59
N HIS A 242 -25.12 -5.78 6.92
CA HIS A 242 -26.22 -4.85 6.67
C HIS A 242 -26.67 -4.19 7.98
N VAL A 243 -26.98 -2.90 7.92
CA VAL A 243 -27.37 -2.07 9.06
C VAL A 243 -28.85 -1.73 8.95
N TYR A 244 -29.59 -1.81 10.05
CA TYR A 244 -31.05 -1.68 10.10
C TYR A 244 -31.48 -0.69 11.18
N THR A 245 -32.53 0.07 10.91
CA THR A 245 -33.38 0.70 11.94
C THR A 245 -34.68 -0.11 12.02
N ASP A 246 -35.75 0.41 11.41
CA ASP A 246 -36.98 -0.29 11.06
C ASP A 246 -36.95 -0.85 9.62
N LYS A 247 -36.08 -0.26 8.79
CA LYS A 247 -35.75 -0.66 7.42
C LYS A 247 -34.24 -0.68 7.27
N GLU A 248 -33.77 -1.38 6.24
CA GLU A 248 -32.36 -1.42 5.88
C GLU A 248 -31.84 -0.03 5.53
N VAL A 249 -30.70 0.32 6.11
CA VAL A 249 -29.98 1.56 5.85
C VAL A 249 -29.11 1.33 4.64
N ASP A 250 -29.36 2.09 3.58
CA ASP A 250 -28.55 2.03 2.37
C ASP A 250 -27.15 2.62 2.65
N LEU A 251 -26.16 1.72 2.69
CA LEU A 251 -24.75 2.02 2.81
C LEU A 251 -24.05 1.43 1.58
N PRO A 252 -23.37 2.25 0.78
CA PRO A 252 -22.95 1.82 -0.53
C PRO A 252 -21.71 0.91 -0.43
N TYR A 253 -21.68 -0.13 -1.27
CA TYR A 253 -20.54 -1.00 -1.51
C TYR A 253 -20.75 -1.66 -2.90
N PRO A 254 -19.70 -2.16 -3.56
CA PRO A 254 -19.85 -2.78 -4.87
C PRO A 254 -20.37 -4.21 -4.68
N ASP A 255 -21.46 -4.53 -5.37
CA ASP A 255 -21.97 -5.90 -5.35
C ASP A 255 -20.99 -6.87 -6.03
N LEU A 256 -21.19 -8.17 -5.77
CA LEU A 256 -20.28 -9.20 -6.26
C LEU A 256 -20.24 -9.24 -7.80
N GLN A 257 -21.37 -8.94 -8.45
CA GLN A 257 -21.45 -8.96 -9.91
C GLN A 257 -20.65 -7.84 -10.55
N GLU A 258 -20.72 -6.64 -9.99
CA GLU A 258 -19.92 -5.49 -10.39
C GLU A 258 -18.43 -5.77 -10.18
N TYR A 259 -18.06 -6.29 -9.01
CA TYR A 259 -16.67 -6.65 -8.71
C TYR A 259 -16.09 -7.66 -9.69
N ILE A 260 -16.78 -8.77 -9.93
CA ILE A 260 -16.30 -9.81 -10.86
C ILE A 260 -16.25 -9.27 -12.30
N ALA A 261 -17.19 -8.41 -12.71
CA ALA A 261 -17.17 -7.79 -14.03
C ALA A 261 -15.93 -6.90 -14.22
N ASP A 262 -15.62 -6.04 -13.25
CA ASP A 262 -14.44 -5.17 -13.32
C ASP A 262 -13.14 -5.96 -13.21
N MET A 263 -13.08 -6.97 -12.35
CA MET A 263 -11.93 -7.84 -12.21
C MET A 263 -11.62 -8.55 -13.54
N ASN A 264 -12.65 -9.05 -14.24
CA ASN A 264 -12.48 -9.66 -15.56
C ASN A 264 -11.97 -8.67 -16.61
N VAL A 265 -12.43 -7.41 -16.58
CA VAL A 265 -11.89 -6.35 -17.43
C VAL A 265 -10.40 -6.15 -17.14
N MET A 266 -10.02 -6.02 -15.87
CA MET A 266 -8.62 -5.86 -15.46
C MET A 266 -7.74 -7.05 -15.87
N MET A 267 -8.24 -8.27 -15.70
CA MET A 267 -7.54 -9.49 -16.11
C MET A 267 -7.32 -9.53 -17.63
N ALA A 268 -8.35 -9.20 -18.42
CA ALA A 268 -8.23 -9.11 -19.88
C ALA A 268 -7.22 -8.05 -20.33
N LEU A 269 -7.18 -6.90 -19.65
CA LEU A 269 -6.25 -5.80 -19.93
C LEU A 269 -4.78 -6.22 -19.74
N ILE A 270 -4.48 -7.02 -18.73
CA ILE A 270 -3.10 -7.45 -18.41
C ILE A 270 -2.57 -8.45 -19.42
N ILE A 271 -3.46 -9.26 -19.99
CA ILE A 271 -3.13 -10.27 -21.00
C ILE A 271 -3.07 -9.65 -22.41
N ASN A 272 -3.61 -8.45 -22.60
CA ASN A 272 -3.61 -7.75 -23.88
C ASN A 272 -2.17 -7.41 -24.34
N GLY A 273 -1.72 -8.02 -25.43
CA GLY A 273 -0.36 -7.91 -25.97
C GLY A 273 0.07 -6.48 -26.35
N PRO A 274 -0.73 -5.75 -27.16
CA PRO A 274 -0.47 -4.34 -27.46
C PRO A 274 -0.35 -3.46 -26.21
N VAL A 275 -1.30 -3.53 -25.27
CA VAL A 275 -1.28 -2.74 -24.02
C VAL A 275 -0.03 -3.07 -23.20
N LYS A 276 0.30 -4.36 -23.06
CA LYS A 276 1.51 -4.82 -22.38
C LYS A 276 2.79 -4.26 -23.01
N SER A 277 2.87 -4.26 -24.33
CA SER A 277 4.04 -3.72 -25.07
C SER A 277 4.16 -2.21 -24.90
N PHE A 278 3.04 -1.49 -24.95
CA PHE A 278 2.99 -0.06 -24.70
C PHE A 278 3.47 0.27 -23.28
N CYS A 279 2.86 -0.31 -22.25
CA CYS A 279 3.22 -0.09 -20.86
C CYS A 279 4.69 -0.43 -20.58
N TYR A 280 5.19 -1.55 -21.13
CA TYR A 280 6.61 -1.91 -21.03
C TYR A 280 7.51 -0.83 -21.63
N ARG A 281 7.21 -0.32 -22.83
CA ARG A 281 7.98 0.76 -23.45
C ARG A 281 7.96 2.04 -22.61
N ARG A 282 6.80 2.41 -22.04
CA ARG A 282 6.70 3.57 -21.13
C ARG A 282 7.55 3.39 -19.87
N LEU A 283 7.52 2.20 -19.26
CA LEU A 283 8.33 1.89 -18.09
C LEU A 283 9.85 1.91 -18.37
N GLN A 284 10.27 1.48 -19.57
CA GLN A 284 11.66 1.63 -20.00
C GLN A 284 12.02 3.10 -20.21
N TYR A 285 11.12 3.86 -20.85
CA TYR A 285 11.29 5.30 -21.03
C TYR A 285 11.48 6.02 -19.69
N LEU A 286 10.64 5.75 -18.69
CA LEU A 286 10.76 6.34 -17.34
C LEU A 286 12.12 6.08 -16.70
N SER A 287 12.60 4.83 -16.78
CA SER A 287 13.91 4.47 -16.24
C SER A 287 15.05 5.21 -16.97
N SER A 288 15.02 5.27 -18.30
CA SER A 288 16.03 5.97 -19.09
C SER A 288 15.99 7.49 -18.88
N LYS A 289 14.79 8.07 -18.76
CA LYS A 289 14.61 9.50 -18.48
C LYS A 289 15.21 9.86 -17.13
N PHE A 290 15.01 9.02 -16.10
CA PHE A 290 15.57 9.27 -14.78
C PHE A 290 17.09 9.15 -14.76
N GLN A 291 17.64 8.16 -15.47
CA GLN A 291 19.10 8.04 -15.61
C GLN A 291 19.71 9.28 -16.25
N MET A 292 19.08 9.83 -17.29
CA MET A 292 19.52 11.09 -17.90
C MET A 292 19.37 12.27 -16.94
N HIS A 293 18.27 12.35 -16.17
CA HIS A 293 18.09 13.38 -15.15
C HIS A 293 19.22 13.38 -14.12
N ILE A 294 19.61 12.21 -13.61
CA ILE A 294 20.72 12.08 -12.66
C ILE A 294 22.02 12.58 -13.28
N LEU A 295 22.35 12.16 -14.52
CA LEU A 295 23.56 12.60 -15.23
C LEU A 295 23.65 14.13 -15.39
N LEU A 296 22.50 14.80 -15.55
CA LEU A 296 22.43 16.24 -15.79
C LEU A 296 22.30 17.07 -14.49
N ASN A 297 21.67 16.52 -13.46
CA ASN A 297 21.18 17.30 -12.32
C ASN A 297 21.65 16.83 -10.93
N GLU A 298 22.30 15.68 -10.79
CA GLU A 298 22.73 15.14 -9.48
C GLU A 298 23.56 16.15 -8.68
N MET A 299 24.50 16.85 -9.34
CA MET A 299 25.33 17.87 -8.68
C MET A 299 24.50 19.06 -8.18
N LYS A 300 23.42 19.42 -8.89
CA LYS A 300 22.50 20.49 -8.47
C LYS A 300 21.62 20.05 -7.31
N GLU A 301 21.11 18.81 -7.34
CA GLU A 301 20.37 18.21 -6.23
C GLU A 301 21.23 18.17 -4.96
N LEU A 302 22.49 17.72 -5.07
CA LEU A 302 23.43 17.68 -3.96
C LEU A 302 23.75 19.08 -3.42
N ALA A 303 23.95 20.06 -4.30
CA ALA A 303 24.16 21.45 -3.90
C ALA A 303 22.94 22.02 -3.16
N ALA A 304 21.72 21.68 -3.59
CA ALA A 304 20.50 22.10 -2.91
C ALA A 304 20.40 21.51 -1.49
N GLN A 305 20.69 20.22 -1.30
CA GLN A 305 20.71 19.61 0.04
C GLN A 305 21.75 20.28 0.95
N ARG A 306 22.96 20.56 0.43
CA ARG A 306 24.05 21.20 1.20
C ARG A 306 23.72 22.64 1.63
N LYS A 307 22.82 23.32 0.94
CA LYS A 307 22.35 24.67 1.31
C LYS A 307 21.41 24.65 2.50
N VAL A 308 20.82 23.50 2.85
CA VAL A 308 19.91 23.37 3.99
C VAL A 308 20.71 23.06 5.25
N PRO A 309 20.85 24.02 6.19
CA PRO A 309 21.61 23.78 7.41
C PRO A 309 20.88 22.78 8.30
N HIS A 310 21.66 21.98 9.04
CA HIS A 310 21.14 21.04 10.05
C HIS A 310 20.13 20.00 9.52
N ARG A 311 20.08 19.74 8.20
CA ARG A 311 19.26 18.68 7.62
C ARG A 311 20.09 17.67 6.82
N ASP A 312 19.83 16.41 7.11
CA ASP A 312 20.44 15.25 6.46
C ASP A 312 19.54 14.02 6.65
N PHE A 313 19.94 12.89 6.10
CA PHE A 313 19.18 11.64 6.18
C PHE A 313 18.87 11.17 7.63
N TYR A 314 19.69 11.52 8.63
CA TYR A 314 19.49 11.06 10.00
C TYR A 314 18.44 11.85 10.78
N ASN A 315 18.13 13.08 10.34
CA ASN A 315 17.22 13.98 11.03
C ASN A 315 15.93 14.28 10.25
N ILE A 316 15.65 13.54 9.19
CA ILE A 316 14.35 13.50 8.51
C ILE A 316 13.48 12.39 9.07
N ARG A 317 12.16 12.55 8.98
CA ARG A 317 11.21 11.55 9.47
C ARG A 317 11.12 10.37 8.51
N LYS A 318 11.13 9.17 9.08
CA LYS A 318 11.02 7.89 8.37
C LYS A 318 9.97 7.05 9.08
N VAL A 319 9.15 6.33 8.33
CA VAL A 319 8.17 5.39 8.87
C VAL A 319 8.49 3.99 8.37
N ASP A 320 8.61 3.04 9.28
CA ASP A 320 8.54 1.64 8.92
C ASP A 320 7.08 1.28 8.62
N THR A 321 6.76 1.24 7.33
CA THR A 321 5.39 1.06 6.82
C THR A 321 4.98 -0.42 6.75
N HIS A 322 5.91 -1.35 7.00
CA HIS A 322 5.59 -2.76 7.02
C HIS A 322 6.46 -3.52 8.03
N ILE A 323 5.89 -3.75 9.21
CA ILE A 323 6.54 -4.49 10.32
C ILE A 323 5.50 -5.28 11.13
N HIS A 324 5.80 -6.54 11.44
CA HIS A 324 4.95 -7.39 12.27
C HIS A 324 5.25 -7.19 13.77
N ALA A 325 4.22 -6.94 14.59
CA ALA A 325 4.42 -6.67 16.02
C ALA A 325 5.10 -7.83 16.77
N SER A 326 4.81 -9.08 16.37
CA SER A 326 5.40 -10.27 16.98
C SER A 326 6.91 -10.41 16.75
N SER A 327 7.47 -9.70 15.78
CA SER A 327 8.87 -9.80 15.36
C SER A 327 9.56 -8.44 15.31
N CYS A 328 8.96 -7.39 15.90
CA CYS A 328 9.48 -6.03 15.82
C CYS A 328 10.75 -5.79 16.65
N MET A 329 11.16 -6.76 17.47
CA MET A 329 12.41 -6.73 18.24
C MET A 329 13.46 -7.65 17.60
N ASN A 330 14.74 -7.38 17.78
CA ASN A 330 15.78 -8.34 17.38
C ASN A 330 15.93 -9.50 18.39
N GLN A 331 16.64 -10.57 18.00
CA GLN A 331 16.80 -11.78 18.83
C GLN A 331 17.54 -11.51 20.13
N LYS A 332 18.53 -10.62 20.12
CA LYS A 332 19.32 -10.29 21.30
C LYS A 332 18.47 -9.57 22.34
N HIS A 333 17.53 -8.72 21.92
CA HIS A 333 16.58 -8.03 22.76
C HIS A 333 15.62 -9.03 23.40
N LEU A 334 14.99 -9.89 22.61
CA LEU A 334 14.10 -10.94 23.10
C LEU A 334 14.83 -11.86 24.10
N LEU A 335 16.02 -12.35 23.76
CA LEU A 335 16.85 -13.18 24.64
C LEU A 335 17.11 -12.50 25.99
N ARG A 336 17.53 -11.23 25.96
CA ARG A 336 17.80 -10.44 27.17
C ARG A 336 16.54 -10.24 28.00
N PHE A 337 15.40 -10.05 27.35
CA PHE A 337 14.11 -9.95 28.02
C PHE A 337 13.77 -11.27 28.74
N ILE A 338 13.86 -12.41 28.05
CA ILE A 338 13.61 -13.74 28.60
C ILE A 338 14.51 -13.99 29.82
N LYS A 339 15.83 -13.79 29.68
CA LYS A 339 16.79 -13.96 30.80
C LYS A 339 16.45 -13.08 32.01
N ARG A 340 16.05 -11.83 31.77
CA ARG A 340 15.66 -10.89 32.82
C ARG A 340 14.34 -11.28 33.49
N ALA A 341 13.37 -11.77 32.73
CA ALA A 341 12.10 -12.28 33.24
C ALA A 341 12.33 -13.51 34.13
N MET A 342 13.13 -14.48 33.68
CA MET A 342 13.50 -15.66 34.48
C MET A 342 14.17 -15.30 35.80
N LYS A 343 15.03 -14.28 35.81
CA LYS A 343 15.72 -13.83 37.03
C LYS A 343 14.79 -13.08 37.99
N LYS A 344 13.86 -12.28 37.47
CA LYS A 344 13.02 -11.38 38.28
C LYS A 344 11.70 -12.01 38.73
N TYR A 345 11.13 -12.90 37.92
CA TYR A 345 9.82 -13.49 38.13
C TYR A 345 9.81 -15.04 37.98
N PRO A 346 10.72 -15.79 38.62
CA PRO A 346 10.81 -17.24 38.42
C PRO A 346 9.56 -18.01 38.87
N ALA A 347 8.88 -17.53 39.91
CA ALA A 347 7.70 -18.17 40.50
C ALA A 347 6.36 -17.69 39.91
N GLU A 348 6.38 -16.81 38.90
CA GLU A 348 5.15 -16.36 38.23
C GLU A 348 4.55 -17.52 37.44
N ILE A 349 3.24 -17.77 37.60
CA ILE A 349 2.53 -18.83 36.86
C ILE A 349 2.24 -18.29 35.47
N VAL A 350 2.82 -18.90 34.44
CA VAL A 350 2.80 -18.39 33.06
C VAL A 350 2.03 -19.28 32.09
N HIS A 351 1.81 -20.54 32.46
CA HIS A 351 1.11 -21.50 31.63
C HIS A 351 0.28 -22.44 32.50
N VAL A 352 -0.79 -23.01 31.95
CA VAL A 352 -1.61 -24.03 32.63
C VAL A 352 -1.71 -25.24 31.72
N GLU A 353 -1.15 -26.35 32.20
CA GLU A 353 -1.21 -27.63 31.49
C GLU A 353 -2.06 -28.61 32.31
N ARG A 354 -3.13 -29.16 31.72
CA ARG A 354 -4.04 -30.15 32.36
C ARG A 354 -4.60 -29.68 33.72
N GLY A 355 -4.84 -28.38 33.87
CA GLY A 355 -5.36 -27.79 35.12
C GLY A 355 -4.32 -27.54 36.21
N ARG A 356 -3.04 -27.87 35.98
CA ARG A 356 -1.93 -27.47 36.86
C ARG A 356 -1.24 -26.24 36.29
N GLY A 357 -1.17 -25.18 37.09
CA GLY A 357 -0.35 -24.01 36.76
C GLY A 357 1.13 -24.36 36.82
N GLN A 358 1.87 -24.01 35.77
CA GLN A 358 3.32 -24.10 35.69
C GLN A 358 3.93 -22.71 35.88
N THR A 359 4.91 -22.62 36.76
CA THR A 359 5.73 -21.42 36.94
C THR A 359 6.69 -21.23 35.76
N LEU A 360 7.16 -20.00 35.55
CA LEU A 360 8.16 -19.71 34.53
C LEU A 360 9.41 -20.60 34.70
N MET A 361 9.84 -20.84 35.94
CA MET A 361 10.95 -21.74 36.23
C MET A 361 10.64 -23.19 35.83
N GLU A 362 9.46 -23.73 36.21
CA GLU A 362 9.05 -25.09 35.85
C GLU A 362 8.96 -25.29 34.33
N VAL A 363 8.51 -24.28 33.57
CA VAL A 363 8.47 -24.34 32.10
C VAL A 363 9.88 -24.54 31.52
N PHE A 364 10.87 -23.76 31.98
CA PHE A 364 12.26 -23.91 31.52
C PHE A 364 12.91 -25.21 31.99
N GLU A 365 12.63 -25.65 33.23
CA GLU A 365 13.09 -26.94 33.74
C GLU A 365 12.53 -28.11 32.94
N SER A 366 11.27 -28.04 32.49
CA SER A 366 10.64 -29.07 31.66
C SER A 366 11.31 -29.23 30.29
N MET A 367 11.90 -28.15 29.76
CA MET A 367 12.68 -28.15 28.52
C MET A 367 14.15 -28.51 28.74
N ASN A 368 14.55 -28.78 30.00
CA ASN A 368 15.94 -29.02 30.39
C ASN A 368 16.88 -27.86 30.01
N LEU A 369 16.43 -26.62 30.18
CA LEU A 369 17.18 -25.40 29.85
C LEU A 369 17.32 -24.47 31.05
N THR A 370 18.50 -23.89 31.24
CA THR A 370 18.71 -22.81 32.21
C THR A 370 18.88 -21.46 31.53
N ALA A 371 18.69 -20.37 32.27
CA ALA A 371 18.93 -19.02 31.75
C ALA A 371 20.38 -18.77 31.28
N PHE A 372 21.34 -19.57 31.77
CA PHE A 372 22.74 -19.51 31.35
C PHE A 372 22.94 -20.14 29.97
N ASP A 373 22.20 -21.21 29.67
CA ASP A 373 22.34 -21.98 28.43
C ASP A 373 21.74 -21.27 27.22
N LEU A 374 20.84 -20.30 27.44
CA LEU A 374 20.21 -19.56 26.36
C LEU A 374 21.21 -18.60 25.68
N SER A 375 21.45 -18.80 24.40
CA SER A 375 22.15 -17.90 23.47
C SER A 375 21.22 -17.47 22.32
N VAL A 376 21.68 -16.55 21.48
CA VAL A 376 20.95 -16.15 20.27
C VAL A 376 20.79 -17.38 19.36
N ASP A 377 21.85 -18.17 19.19
CA ASP A 377 21.82 -19.37 18.35
C ASP A 377 20.87 -20.44 18.89
N THR A 378 20.76 -20.59 20.22
CA THR A 378 19.81 -21.57 20.80
C THR A 378 18.35 -21.14 20.63
N LEU A 379 18.06 -19.84 20.49
CA LEU A 379 16.69 -19.40 20.19
C LEU A 379 16.25 -19.83 18.77
N ASP A 380 17.21 -20.02 17.85
CA ASP A 380 17.01 -20.47 16.48
C ASP A 380 15.89 -19.73 15.71
N MET A 381 15.81 -18.41 15.91
CA MET A 381 14.76 -17.59 15.29
C MET A 381 15.23 -16.86 14.01
N HIS A 382 16.51 -16.92 13.65
CA HIS A 382 16.99 -16.30 12.42
C HIS A 382 16.54 -17.10 11.19
N ALA A 383 16.14 -16.42 10.11
CA ALA A 383 15.98 -17.08 8.82
C ALA A 383 17.35 -17.48 8.26
N ASP A 384 17.49 -18.72 7.80
CA ASP A 384 18.73 -19.24 7.25
C ASP A 384 18.59 -19.56 5.76
N ARG A 385 19.66 -20.10 5.15
CA ARG A 385 19.63 -20.53 3.74
C ARG A 385 18.56 -21.60 3.46
N ASN A 386 18.09 -22.31 4.48
CA ASN A 386 17.08 -23.35 4.34
C ASN A 386 15.65 -22.81 4.36
N THR A 387 15.45 -21.53 4.68
CA THR A 387 14.16 -20.83 4.66
C THR A 387 13.76 -20.37 3.24
N PHE A 388 14.69 -20.29 2.30
CA PHE A 388 14.42 -19.88 0.92
C PHE A 388 13.39 -20.79 0.25
N HIS A 389 12.28 -20.21 -0.24
CA HIS A 389 11.08 -20.89 -0.76
C HIS A 389 10.38 -21.84 0.23
N ARG A 390 10.69 -21.77 1.53
CA ARG A 390 10.16 -22.66 2.58
C ARG A 390 9.44 -21.85 3.65
N PHE A 391 8.27 -21.33 3.29
CA PHE A 391 7.45 -20.51 4.20
C PHE A 391 6.98 -21.28 5.45
N ASP A 392 6.84 -22.61 5.35
CA ASP A 392 6.59 -23.49 6.49
C ASP A 392 7.71 -23.43 7.54
N LYS A 393 8.97 -23.47 7.09
CA LYS A 393 10.14 -23.29 7.96
C LYS A 393 10.20 -21.86 8.51
N PHE A 394 9.88 -20.85 7.70
CA PHE A 394 9.79 -19.47 8.17
C PHE A 394 8.78 -19.33 9.33
N ASN A 395 7.57 -19.87 9.17
CA ASN A 395 6.55 -19.86 10.22
C ASN A 395 7.03 -20.52 11.52
N SER A 396 7.86 -21.57 11.43
CA SER A 396 8.44 -22.22 12.60
C SER A 396 9.44 -21.33 13.35
N LYS A 397 10.08 -20.36 12.69
CA LYS A 397 11.05 -19.43 13.29
C LYS A 397 10.43 -18.43 14.26
N TYR A 398 9.10 -18.28 14.28
CA TYR A 398 8.42 -17.53 15.35
C TYR A 398 8.41 -18.27 16.69
N ASN A 399 8.76 -19.56 16.74
CA ASN A 399 8.81 -20.34 17.97
C ASN A 399 10.23 -20.31 18.57
N PRO A 400 10.46 -19.63 19.70
CA PRO A 400 11.77 -19.64 20.35
C PRO A 400 12.20 -21.06 20.71
N ILE A 401 13.42 -21.46 20.33
CA ILE A 401 13.99 -22.81 20.57
C ILE A 401 13.18 -23.90 19.85
N GLY A 402 12.28 -23.53 18.92
CA GLY A 402 11.32 -24.45 18.30
C GLY A 402 10.10 -24.77 19.17
N GLU A 403 9.99 -24.20 20.38
CA GLU A 403 8.92 -24.49 21.32
C GLU A 403 7.79 -23.46 21.25
N SER A 404 6.58 -23.93 20.95
CA SER A 404 5.40 -23.08 20.78
C SER A 404 4.96 -22.38 22.08
N ILE A 405 5.23 -22.99 23.24
CA ILE A 405 4.87 -22.46 24.55
C ILE A 405 5.64 -21.17 24.90
N LEU A 406 6.91 -21.05 24.49
CA LEU A 406 7.68 -19.82 24.71
C LEU A 406 7.16 -18.67 23.84
N ARG A 407 6.73 -18.98 22.62
CA ARG A 407 6.04 -18.00 21.75
C ARG A 407 4.73 -17.55 22.39
N GLU A 408 3.95 -18.48 22.93
CA GLU A 408 2.70 -18.18 23.63
C GLU A 408 2.95 -17.24 24.82
N ILE A 409 3.95 -17.53 25.66
CA ILE A 409 4.25 -16.75 26.87
C ILE A 409 4.77 -15.33 26.54
N PHE A 410 5.71 -15.21 25.59
CA PHE A 410 6.45 -13.96 25.37
C PHE A 410 5.98 -13.13 24.17
N ILE A 411 5.32 -13.72 23.17
CA ILE A 411 5.06 -13.10 21.85
C ILE A 411 3.57 -13.20 21.45
N LYS A 412 2.68 -13.50 22.40
CA LYS A 412 1.22 -13.46 22.18
C LYS A 412 0.56 -12.44 23.10
N THR A 413 -0.50 -11.81 22.55
CA THR A 413 -1.38 -10.87 23.25
C THR A 413 -2.38 -11.60 24.15
N ASP A 414 -2.88 -12.76 23.68
CA ASP A 414 -3.81 -13.63 24.42
C ASP A 414 -3.08 -14.88 24.92
N ASN A 415 -2.86 -14.96 26.24
CA ASN A 415 -2.26 -16.10 26.95
C ASN A 415 -2.68 -16.05 28.44
N TYR A 416 -2.21 -17.01 29.25
CA TYR A 416 -2.59 -17.11 30.67
C TYR A 416 -2.25 -15.86 31.51
N ILE A 417 -1.17 -15.14 31.20
CA ILE A 417 -0.77 -13.88 31.86
C ILE A 417 -1.29 -12.64 31.13
N GLU A 418 -2.30 -12.82 30.27
CA GLU A 418 -2.96 -11.78 29.50
C GLU A 418 -1.97 -10.91 28.70
N GLY A 419 -0.96 -11.54 28.09
CA GLY A 419 0.01 -10.87 27.21
C GLY A 419 0.94 -9.87 27.89
N LYS A 420 1.07 -9.91 29.23
CA LYS A 420 1.89 -9.00 30.04
C LYS A 420 3.33 -8.86 29.53
N TYR A 421 4.00 -9.96 29.21
CA TYR A 421 5.38 -9.91 28.73
C TYR A 421 5.49 -9.31 27.33
N PHE A 422 4.58 -9.66 26.42
CA PHE A 422 4.58 -9.09 25.09
C PHE A 422 4.34 -7.58 25.13
N GLY A 423 3.37 -7.11 25.92
CA GLY A 423 3.12 -5.68 26.13
C GLY A 423 4.34 -4.94 26.71
N HIS A 424 5.11 -5.58 27.59
CA HIS A 424 6.37 -5.01 28.10
C HIS A 424 7.47 -4.93 27.03
N ILE A 425 7.60 -5.95 26.18
CA ILE A 425 8.59 -5.94 25.09
C ILE A 425 8.27 -4.82 24.11
N ILE A 426 7.01 -4.68 23.70
CA ILE A 426 6.57 -3.60 22.80
C ILE A 426 6.84 -2.23 23.43
N LYS A 427 6.59 -2.05 24.72
CA LYS A 427 6.91 -0.78 25.41
C LYS A 427 8.41 -0.48 25.47
N GLU A 428 9.28 -1.50 25.56
CA GLU A 428 10.72 -1.29 25.41
C GLU A 428 11.05 -0.77 24.00
N VAL A 429 10.47 -1.38 22.95
CA VAL A 429 10.63 -0.92 21.56
C VAL A 429 10.10 0.50 21.35
N MET A 430 8.92 0.82 21.91
CA MET A 430 8.35 2.17 21.87
C MET A 430 9.26 3.22 22.51
N ALA A 431 9.84 2.90 23.67
CA ALA A 431 10.76 3.81 24.35
C ALA A 431 12.03 4.08 23.51
N ASP A 432 12.53 3.07 22.79
CA ASP A 432 13.66 3.25 21.88
C ASP A 432 13.31 4.15 20.68
N LEU A 433 12.09 4.01 20.12
CA LEU A 433 11.60 4.87 19.03
C LEU A 433 11.43 6.33 19.47
N GLU A 434 10.92 6.56 20.68
CA GLU A 434 10.78 7.90 21.27
C GLU A 434 12.14 8.56 21.51
N GLU A 435 13.15 7.79 21.92
CA GLU A 435 14.53 8.28 22.11
C GLU A 435 15.20 8.62 20.76
N SER A 436 14.98 7.80 19.72
CA SER A 436 15.48 8.00 18.35
C SER A 436 14.90 9.23 17.65
N LYS A 437 13.69 9.65 18.06
CA LYS A 437 12.88 10.77 17.55
C LYS A 437 12.45 10.65 16.10
N TYR A 438 13.31 10.31 15.16
CA TYR A 438 13.04 10.47 13.73
C TYR A 438 12.37 9.25 13.07
N GLN A 439 12.21 8.17 13.82
CA GLN A 439 11.75 6.88 13.32
C GLN A 439 10.40 6.56 13.96
N ASN A 440 9.47 6.13 13.12
CA ASN A 440 8.11 5.78 13.49
C ASN A 440 7.76 4.45 12.84
N VAL A 441 6.74 3.77 13.33
CA VAL A 441 6.41 2.42 12.85
C VAL A 441 4.89 2.20 12.77
N GLU A 442 4.48 1.38 11.81
CA GLU A 442 3.12 0.85 11.70
C GLU A 442 3.14 -0.64 12.02
N LEU A 443 2.93 -0.99 13.29
CA LEU A 443 3.00 -2.37 13.77
C LEU A 443 1.73 -3.15 13.42
N ARG A 444 1.90 -4.39 12.97
CA ARG A 444 0.77 -5.28 12.67
C ARG A 444 0.44 -6.24 13.81
N LEU A 445 -0.82 -6.22 14.24
CA LEU A 445 -1.40 -7.15 15.21
C LEU A 445 -2.39 -8.08 14.52
N SER A 446 -2.43 -9.35 14.93
CA SER A 446 -3.28 -10.35 14.27
C SER A 446 -4.66 -10.47 14.91
N ILE A 447 -5.71 -10.48 14.08
CA ILE A 447 -7.03 -11.02 14.40
C ILE A 447 -7.27 -12.20 13.47
N TYR A 448 -7.60 -13.36 14.03
CA TYR A 448 -7.72 -14.61 13.29
C TYR A 448 -9.16 -14.91 12.88
N GLY A 449 -10.15 -14.28 13.51
CA GLY A 449 -11.57 -14.50 13.19
C GLY A 449 -12.09 -15.85 13.67
N ARG A 450 -11.47 -16.45 14.69
CA ARG A 450 -11.92 -17.74 15.25
C ARG A 450 -13.05 -17.58 16.26
N SER A 451 -13.13 -16.39 16.88
CA SER A 451 -14.12 -16.07 17.89
C SER A 451 -14.38 -14.57 17.90
N ARG A 452 -15.60 -14.16 18.24
CA ARG A 452 -16.02 -12.75 18.32
C ARG A 452 -15.29 -11.96 19.40
N ASP A 453 -14.82 -12.62 20.45
CA ASP A 453 -14.14 -11.99 21.59
C ASP A 453 -12.67 -11.62 21.33
N GLU A 454 -12.11 -11.98 20.16
CA GLU A 454 -10.70 -11.68 19.83
C GLU A 454 -10.41 -10.18 19.83
N TRP A 455 -11.33 -9.35 19.32
CA TRP A 455 -11.22 -7.89 19.34
C TRP A 455 -11.19 -7.32 20.76
N ASP A 456 -12.12 -7.75 21.60
CA ASP A 456 -12.20 -7.29 22.99
C ASP A 456 -10.96 -7.71 23.80
N LYS A 457 -10.46 -8.93 23.58
CA LYS A 457 -9.22 -9.40 24.22
C LYS A 457 -8.02 -8.56 23.80
N LEU A 458 -7.90 -8.28 22.49
CA LEU A 458 -6.80 -7.46 21.97
C LEU A 458 -6.85 -6.02 22.51
N ALA A 459 -8.04 -5.41 22.51
CA ALA A 459 -8.23 -4.07 23.03
C ALA A 459 -7.96 -3.99 24.54
N LYS A 460 -8.45 -4.96 25.32
CA LYS A 460 -8.15 -5.07 26.75
C LYS A 460 -6.66 -5.21 27.00
N TRP A 461 -5.94 -6.00 26.21
CA TRP A 461 -4.49 -6.11 26.30
C TRP A 461 -3.81 -4.75 26.09
N ALA A 462 -4.17 -4.02 25.04
CA ALA A 462 -3.58 -2.72 24.73
C ALA A 462 -3.84 -1.68 25.84
N VAL A 463 -5.09 -1.59 26.33
CA VAL A 463 -5.50 -0.64 27.38
C VAL A 463 -4.92 -1.02 28.74
N LYS A 464 -5.07 -2.28 29.18
CA LYS A 464 -4.62 -2.77 30.50
C LYS A 464 -3.12 -2.61 30.70
N HIS A 465 -2.33 -2.82 29.64
CA HIS A 465 -0.87 -2.72 29.71
C HIS A 465 -0.32 -1.37 29.24
N SER A 466 -1.19 -0.40 28.93
CA SER A 466 -0.85 0.94 28.42
C SER A 466 0.11 0.88 27.23
N VAL A 467 -0.22 0.08 26.21
CA VAL A 467 0.62 -0.13 25.03
C VAL A 467 0.31 0.94 23.98
N TYR A 468 0.93 2.10 24.13
CA TYR A 468 0.75 3.27 23.26
C TYR A 468 2.05 4.07 23.12
N SER A 469 2.23 4.68 21.95
CA SER A 469 3.27 5.69 21.69
C SER A 469 2.83 6.58 20.53
N ASP A 470 3.21 7.86 20.57
CA ASP A 470 2.92 8.81 19.48
C ASP A 470 3.63 8.40 18.17
N ASN A 471 4.71 7.62 18.26
CA ASN A 471 5.51 7.16 17.12
C ASN A 471 5.00 5.83 16.52
N VAL A 472 3.92 5.26 17.07
CA VAL A 472 3.39 3.95 16.66
C VAL A 472 1.94 4.07 16.19
N ARG A 473 1.61 3.43 15.07
CA ARG A 473 0.24 3.16 14.65
C ARG A 473 0.02 1.66 14.44
N TRP A 474 -1.23 1.23 14.52
CA TRP A 474 -1.59 -0.19 14.40
C TRP A 474 -2.26 -0.48 13.06
N LEU A 475 -1.81 -1.55 12.41
CA LEU A 475 -2.60 -2.25 11.40
C LEU A 475 -3.07 -3.59 11.95
N VAL A 476 -4.27 -4.00 11.59
CA VAL A 476 -4.79 -5.31 11.97
C VAL A 476 -4.68 -6.26 10.79
N GLN A 477 -3.84 -7.28 10.94
CA GLN A 477 -3.63 -8.30 9.93
C GLN A 477 -4.56 -9.50 10.15
N MET A 478 -5.11 -10.01 9.06
CA MET A 478 -6.04 -11.12 9.00
C MET A 478 -5.40 -12.26 8.21
N PRO A 479 -4.91 -13.31 8.90
CA PRO A 479 -4.32 -14.47 8.22
C PRO A 479 -5.36 -15.28 7.44
N ARG A 480 -5.04 -15.63 6.18
CA ARG A 480 -5.88 -16.44 5.29
C ARG A 480 -5.85 -17.94 5.63
N LEU A 481 -6.30 -18.30 6.83
CA LEU A 481 -6.19 -19.64 7.41
C LEU A 481 -7.56 -20.30 7.68
N PHE A 482 -8.58 -20.02 6.85
CA PHE A 482 -9.92 -20.58 7.07
C PHE A 482 -9.91 -22.10 7.03
N ASP A 483 -9.25 -22.69 6.03
CA ASP A 483 -9.03 -24.13 5.87
C ASP A 483 -8.56 -24.81 7.17
N VAL A 484 -7.58 -24.20 7.85
CA VAL A 484 -7.02 -24.72 9.11
C VAL A 484 -8.05 -24.69 10.24
N TYR A 485 -8.84 -23.61 10.35
CA TYR A 485 -9.83 -23.45 11.42
C TYR A 485 -11.09 -24.28 11.17
N HIS A 486 -11.50 -24.40 9.91
CA HIS A 486 -12.61 -25.24 9.48
C HIS A 486 -12.30 -26.73 9.70
N THR A 487 -11.10 -27.19 9.30
CA THR A 487 -10.64 -28.56 9.55
C THR A 487 -10.60 -28.89 11.05
N LYS A 488 -10.25 -27.92 11.90
CA LYS A 488 -10.27 -28.04 13.36
C LYS A 488 -11.66 -27.89 13.99
N ARG A 489 -12.71 -27.72 13.17
CA ARG A 489 -14.11 -27.51 13.58
C ARG A 489 -14.29 -26.31 14.52
N GLN A 490 -13.45 -25.29 14.35
CA GLN A 490 -13.57 -24.02 15.08
C GLN A 490 -14.53 -23.06 14.37
N LEU A 491 -14.63 -23.17 13.05
CA LEU A 491 -15.54 -22.41 12.20
C LEU A 491 -16.37 -23.39 11.38
N SER A 492 -17.64 -23.08 11.11
CA SER A 492 -18.51 -23.95 10.31
C SER A 492 -18.56 -23.57 8.84
N ASN A 493 -18.39 -22.28 8.53
CA ASN A 493 -18.40 -21.74 7.18
C ASN A 493 -17.60 -20.42 7.16
N PHE A 494 -17.32 -19.87 5.98
CA PHE A 494 -16.54 -18.64 5.86
C PHE A 494 -17.25 -17.40 6.43
N GLN A 495 -18.59 -17.35 6.40
CA GLN A 495 -19.34 -16.25 7.03
C GLN A 495 -19.07 -16.18 8.53
N ASP A 496 -18.93 -17.31 9.24
CA ASP A 496 -18.58 -17.28 10.67
C ASP A 496 -17.25 -16.55 10.92
N MET A 497 -16.26 -16.74 10.04
CA MET A 497 -14.97 -16.03 10.11
C MET A 497 -15.18 -14.52 9.95
N LEU A 498 -15.94 -14.11 8.94
CA LEU A 498 -16.24 -12.71 8.67
C LEU A 498 -17.05 -12.07 9.80
N GLU A 499 -18.02 -12.80 10.38
CA GLU A 499 -18.79 -12.33 11.52
C GLU A 499 -17.89 -12.07 12.73
N ASN A 500 -16.98 -13.00 13.04
CA ASN A 500 -16.01 -12.84 14.13
C ASN A 500 -15.07 -11.64 13.93
N ILE A 501 -14.79 -11.27 12.68
CA ILE A 501 -13.92 -10.15 12.33
C ILE A 501 -14.69 -8.82 12.34
N PHE A 502 -15.83 -8.75 11.65
CA PHE A 502 -16.48 -7.47 11.36
C PHE A 502 -17.60 -7.13 12.34
N MET A 503 -18.39 -8.09 12.84
CA MET A 503 -19.52 -7.77 13.73
C MET A 503 -19.10 -6.97 14.97
N PRO A 504 -18.03 -7.32 15.70
CA PRO A 504 -17.57 -6.51 16.84
C PRO A 504 -17.23 -5.06 16.48
N LEU A 505 -16.71 -4.82 15.27
CA LEU A 505 -16.39 -3.47 14.78
C LEU A 505 -17.65 -2.65 14.46
N PHE A 506 -18.70 -3.30 13.96
CA PHE A 506 -20.00 -2.66 13.77
C PHE A 506 -20.69 -2.38 15.10
N GLU A 507 -20.66 -3.33 16.03
CA GLU A 507 -21.25 -3.19 17.37
C GLU A 507 -20.64 -2.01 18.14
N VAL A 508 -19.31 -1.90 18.20
CA VAL A 508 -18.63 -0.76 18.84
C VAL A 508 -18.82 0.55 18.09
N THR A 509 -19.01 0.51 16.77
CA THR A 509 -19.30 1.73 15.98
C THR A 509 -20.72 2.22 16.25
N VAL A 510 -21.71 1.32 16.36
CA VAL A 510 -23.10 1.69 16.67
C VAL A 510 -23.23 2.22 18.09
N ASN A 511 -22.59 1.55 19.05
CA ASN A 511 -22.62 1.94 20.45
C ASN A 511 -21.24 1.74 21.09
N PRO A 512 -20.38 2.78 21.11
CA PRO A 512 -19.05 2.69 21.70
C PRO A 512 -19.02 2.23 23.17
N ARG A 513 -20.12 2.40 23.91
CA ARG A 513 -20.21 2.05 25.33
C ARG A 513 -20.30 0.54 25.60
N THR A 514 -20.63 -0.27 24.60
CA THR A 514 -20.66 -1.73 24.75
C THR A 514 -19.26 -2.33 24.75
N HIS A 515 -18.31 -1.70 24.03
CA HIS A 515 -16.90 -2.11 23.95
C HIS A 515 -15.98 -0.89 24.16
N PRO A 516 -15.90 -0.32 25.37
CA PRO A 516 -15.21 0.95 25.60
C PRO A 516 -13.70 0.85 25.32
N GLU A 517 -13.03 -0.23 25.73
CA GLU A 517 -11.60 -0.43 25.45
C GLU A 517 -11.34 -0.59 23.95
N LEU A 518 -12.25 -1.27 23.23
CA LEU A 518 -12.15 -1.43 21.78
C LEU A 518 -12.30 -0.08 21.07
N HIS A 519 -13.24 0.75 21.49
CA HIS A 519 -13.39 2.09 20.94
C HIS A 519 -12.09 2.90 21.07
N LEU A 520 -11.44 2.87 22.23
CA LEU A 520 -10.16 3.54 22.47
C LEU A 520 -9.03 2.99 21.61
N PHE A 521 -8.93 1.65 21.53
CA PHE A 521 -7.91 1.01 20.71
C PHE A 521 -8.05 1.38 19.23
N LEU A 522 -9.28 1.43 18.71
CA LEU A 522 -9.56 1.73 17.31
C LEU A 522 -9.20 3.17 16.90
N GLN A 523 -9.08 4.12 17.83
CA GLN A 523 -8.58 5.49 17.54
C GLN A 523 -7.11 5.51 17.10
N HIS A 524 -6.38 4.40 17.28
CA HIS A 524 -4.98 4.26 16.91
C HIS A 524 -4.74 3.17 15.86
N VAL A 525 -5.82 2.51 15.39
CA VAL A 525 -5.79 1.55 14.28
C VAL A 525 -6.06 2.31 12.99
N VAL A 526 -5.20 2.12 11.99
CA VAL A 526 -5.27 2.87 10.72
C VAL A 526 -5.83 2.03 9.57
N GLY A 527 -5.82 0.70 9.67
CA GLY A 527 -6.26 -0.14 8.57
C GLY A 527 -6.11 -1.64 8.78
N PHE A 528 -6.46 -2.37 7.73
CA PHE A 528 -6.46 -3.83 7.67
C PHE A 528 -5.43 -4.35 6.67
N ASP A 529 -4.89 -5.53 6.96
CA ASP A 529 -3.96 -6.25 6.11
C ASP A 529 -4.41 -7.71 5.95
N SER A 530 -4.18 -8.30 4.78
CA SER A 530 -4.38 -9.72 4.52
C SER A 530 -3.03 -10.42 4.40
N VAL A 531 -2.80 -11.43 5.23
CA VAL A 531 -1.51 -12.13 5.35
C VAL A 531 -1.64 -13.64 5.19
N ASP A 532 -0.49 -14.32 5.06
CA ASP A 532 -0.22 -15.77 4.92
C ASP A 532 0.60 -16.04 3.63
N ASP A 533 1.07 -17.28 3.46
CA ASP A 533 1.86 -17.73 2.32
C ASP A 533 1.12 -17.55 0.99
N GLU A 534 1.49 -16.51 0.24
CA GLU A 534 0.93 -16.19 -1.07
C GLU A 534 1.33 -17.21 -2.15
N SER A 535 2.32 -18.07 -1.90
CA SER A 535 2.78 -19.09 -2.85
C SER A 535 1.94 -20.37 -2.87
N LYS A 536 1.04 -20.55 -1.88
CA LYS A 536 0.13 -21.69 -1.85
C LYS A 536 -0.74 -21.72 -3.12
N PRO A 537 -0.89 -22.89 -3.77
CA PRO A 537 -1.70 -22.99 -4.98
C PRO A 537 -3.18 -22.74 -4.65
N GLU A 538 -3.82 -21.94 -5.48
CA GLU A 538 -5.26 -21.71 -5.41
C GLU A 538 -5.96 -22.59 -6.45
N HIS A 539 -6.86 -23.47 -6.02
CA HIS A 539 -7.57 -24.38 -6.91
C HIS A 539 -8.76 -23.73 -7.65
N HIS A 540 -9.30 -22.64 -7.09
CA HIS A 540 -10.48 -21.96 -7.60
C HIS A 540 -10.18 -20.48 -7.91
N ILE A 541 -10.53 -20.04 -9.12
CA ILE A 541 -10.54 -18.61 -9.46
C ILE A 541 -11.87 -18.04 -8.99
N PHE A 542 -11.84 -16.97 -8.21
CA PHE A 542 -13.05 -16.31 -7.74
C PHE A 542 -13.89 -15.78 -8.91
N ASN A 543 -15.15 -16.20 -8.96
CA ASN A 543 -16.11 -15.86 -10.01
C ASN A 543 -17.55 -15.89 -9.45
N LEU A 544 -18.54 -15.65 -10.30
CA LEU A 544 -19.96 -15.63 -9.90
C LEU A 544 -20.52 -16.99 -9.46
N ASP A 545 -19.89 -18.09 -9.88
CA ASP A 545 -20.28 -19.46 -9.50
C ASP A 545 -19.63 -19.89 -8.18
N SER A 546 -18.74 -19.06 -7.62
CA SER A 546 -18.09 -19.33 -6.34
C SER A 546 -19.12 -19.30 -5.20
N PRO A 547 -19.07 -20.23 -4.22
CA PRO A 547 -20.00 -20.23 -3.10
C PRO A 547 -20.00 -18.91 -2.33
N LEU A 548 -21.19 -18.45 -1.95
CA LEU A 548 -21.33 -17.33 -1.01
C LEU A 548 -20.75 -17.71 0.37
N PRO A 549 -20.32 -16.75 1.21
CA PRO A 549 -19.64 -17.02 2.48
C PRO A 549 -20.39 -17.95 3.42
N ALA A 550 -21.72 -17.84 3.49
CA ALA A 550 -22.57 -18.71 4.31
C ALA A 550 -22.58 -20.18 3.81
N ASN A 551 -22.32 -20.37 2.52
CA ASN A 551 -22.34 -21.68 1.85
C ASN A 551 -20.92 -22.23 1.61
N TRP A 552 -19.87 -21.47 1.94
CA TRP A 552 -18.50 -21.97 1.84
C TRP A 552 -18.19 -22.86 3.04
N THR A 553 -18.53 -24.14 2.91
CA THR A 553 -18.31 -25.20 3.90
C THR A 553 -17.30 -26.25 3.44
N GLU A 554 -16.65 -26.02 2.29
CA GLU A 554 -15.62 -26.92 1.76
C GLU A 554 -14.33 -26.84 2.59
N GLU A 555 -13.53 -27.90 2.57
CA GLU A 555 -12.23 -27.92 3.27
C GLU A 555 -11.17 -27.05 2.59
N ASP A 556 -11.36 -26.74 1.30
CA ASP A 556 -10.48 -25.87 0.53
C ASP A 556 -10.55 -24.41 1.02
N ASN A 557 -9.37 -23.78 1.10
CA ASN A 557 -9.27 -22.38 1.46
C ASN A 557 -9.84 -21.47 0.34
N PRO A 558 -10.65 -20.44 0.65
CA PRO A 558 -11.06 -19.45 -0.33
C PRO A 558 -9.86 -18.75 -0.99
N PRO A 559 -9.94 -18.38 -2.27
CA PRO A 559 -8.84 -17.71 -2.96
C PRO A 559 -8.60 -16.29 -2.43
N TYR A 560 -7.41 -15.75 -2.67
CA TYR A 560 -6.96 -14.43 -2.22
C TYR A 560 -7.94 -13.30 -2.55
N SER A 561 -8.46 -13.28 -3.79
CA SER A 561 -9.40 -12.25 -4.22
C SER A 561 -10.75 -12.34 -3.51
N TYR A 562 -11.17 -13.53 -3.09
CA TYR A 562 -12.37 -13.74 -2.30
C TYR A 562 -12.23 -13.11 -0.93
N TYR A 563 -11.13 -13.42 -0.22
CA TYR A 563 -10.77 -12.79 1.04
C TYR A 563 -10.78 -11.26 0.92
N LEU A 564 -10.06 -10.73 -0.08
CA LEU A 564 -9.87 -9.29 -0.23
C LEU A 564 -11.18 -8.57 -0.57
N TYR A 565 -12.04 -9.17 -1.41
CA TYR A 565 -13.35 -8.61 -1.74
C TYR A 565 -14.26 -8.49 -0.50
N TYR A 566 -14.45 -9.56 0.27
CA TYR A 566 -15.33 -9.50 1.44
C TYR A 566 -14.74 -8.66 2.56
N MET A 567 -13.42 -8.60 2.72
CA MET A 567 -12.79 -7.62 3.62
C MET A 567 -13.07 -6.19 3.17
N TYR A 568 -12.94 -5.91 1.87
CA TYR A 568 -13.20 -4.59 1.32
C TYR A 568 -14.66 -4.17 1.42
N ALA A 569 -15.60 -5.04 1.08
CA ALA A 569 -17.03 -4.74 1.13
C ALA A 569 -17.45 -4.38 2.57
N ASN A 570 -17.06 -5.20 3.55
CA ASN A 570 -17.38 -4.93 4.96
C ASN A 570 -16.70 -3.68 5.49
N MET A 571 -15.42 -3.44 5.15
CA MET A 571 -14.72 -2.22 5.53
C MET A 571 -15.39 -0.98 4.93
N THR A 572 -15.83 -1.05 3.68
CA THR A 572 -16.50 0.05 2.98
C THR A 572 -17.79 0.44 3.70
N VAL A 573 -18.66 -0.53 3.98
CA VAL A 573 -19.90 -0.31 4.75
C VAL A 573 -19.59 0.24 6.14
N LEU A 574 -18.59 -0.31 6.82
CA LEU A 574 -18.14 0.14 8.13
C LEU A 574 -17.65 1.59 8.10
N ASN A 575 -16.84 1.97 7.10
CA ASN A 575 -16.32 3.32 6.94
C ASN A 575 -17.46 4.34 6.74
N HIS A 576 -18.46 4.01 5.90
CA HIS A 576 -19.63 4.86 5.75
C HIS A 576 -20.40 5.05 7.06
N LEU A 577 -20.51 4.00 7.89
CA LEU A 577 -21.14 4.09 9.20
C LEU A 577 -20.30 4.93 10.19
N ARG A 578 -18.98 4.70 10.23
CA ARG A 578 -18.04 5.40 11.10
C ARG A 578 -17.97 6.89 10.78
N ARG A 579 -17.96 7.26 9.49
CA ARG A 579 -18.00 8.66 9.05
C ARG A 579 -19.26 9.38 9.52
N ARG A 580 -20.43 8.72 9.56
CA ARG A 580 -21.67 9.34 10.09
C ARG A 580 -21.56 9.71 11.57
N GLN A 581 -20.65 9.09 12.33
CA GLN A 581 -20.35 9.44 13.72
C GLN A 581 -19.10 10.33 13.89
N ASN A 582 -18.45 10.77 12.81
CA ASN A 582 -17.14 11.42 12.87
C ASN A 582 -16.07 10.56 13.57
N LEU A 583 -16.12 9.24 13.36
CA LEU A 583 -15.07 8.31 13.81
C LEU A 583 -14.06 8.06 12.68
N ASP A 584 -12.82 7.76 13.07
CA ASP A 584 -11.74 7.43 12.14
C ASP A 584 -12.10 6.25 11.23
N THR A 585 -11.86 6.39 9.94
CA THR A 585 -12.07 5.33 8.94
C THR A 585 -10.82 4.49 8.72
N PHE A 586 -10.98 3.30 8.15
CA PHE A 586 -9.89 2.36 7.90
C PHE A 586 -9.53 2.26 6.42
N VAL A 587 -8.30 1.87 6.14
CA VAL A 587 -7.83 1.55 4.78
C VAL A 587 -7.40 0.10 4.65
N ILE A 588 -7.27 -0.44 3.44
CA ILE A 588 -6.72 -1.78 3.19
C ILE A 588 -5.30 -1.65 2.68
N ARG A 589 -4.37 -2.36 3.31
CA ARG A 589 -2.96 -2.44 2.93
C ARG A 589 -2.48 -3.90 2.97
N PRO A 590 -2.82 -4.72 1.97
CA PRO A 590 -2.59 -6.15 2.02
C PRO A 590 -1.14 -6.51 1.65
N HIS A 591 -0.65 -7.65 2.16
CA HIS A 591 0.48 -8.34 1.55
C HIS A 591 0.05 -8.84 0.17
N CYS A 592 0.73 -8.35 -0.87
CA CYS A 592 0.28 -8.57 -2.23
C CYS A 592 1.43 -8.59 -3.23
N GLY A 593 1.49 -9.66 -4.02
CA GLY A 593 2.48 -9.88 -5.06
C GLY A 593 3.90 -10.05 -4.53
N GLU A 594 4.08 -10.55 -3.31
CA GLU A 594 5.35 -11.10 -2.86
C GLU A 594 5.64 -12.42 -3.59
N ALA A 595 4.63 -13.28 -3.64
CA ALA A 595 4.61 -14.55 -4.35
C ALA A 595 3.23 -14.77 -4.99
N GLY A 596 2.93 -16.01 -5.41
CA GLY A 596 1.62 -16.35 -5.96
C GLY A 596 1.35 -15.86 -7.39
N PRO A 597 0.11 -15.94 -7.85
CA PRO A 597 -0.32 -15.54 -9.18
C PRO A 597 -0.58 -14.03 -9.33
N ILE A 598 -0.47 -13.52 -10.57
CA ILE A 598 -0.56 -12.08 -10.87
C ILE A 598 -1.93 -11.48 -10.54
N HIS A 599 -3.02 -12.26 -10.51
CA HIS A 599 -4.37 -11.75 -10.20
C HIS A 599 -4.52 -11.23 -8.76
N HIS A 600 -3.60 -11.56 -7.86
CA HIS A 600 -3.57 -10.94 -6.53
C HIS A 600 -3.32 -9.43 -6.65
N LEU A 601 -2.34 -9.03 -7.48
CA LEU A 601 -2.01 -7.63 -7.73
C LEU A 601 -3.13 -6.87 -8.44
N VAL A 602 -4.01 -7.56 -9.18
CA VAL A 602 -5.25 -6.99 -9.74
C VAL A 602 -6.21 -6.62 -8.62
N SER A 603 -6.41 -7.54 -7.69
CA SER A 603 -7.28 -7.32 -6.53
C SER A 603 -6.73 -6.19 -5.66
N GLY A 604 -5.43 -6.16 -5.39
CA GLY A 604 -4.76 -5.05 -4.71
C GLY A 604 -4.93 -3.73 -5.46
N PHE A 605 -4.70 -3.70 -6.78
CA PHE A 605 -4.88 -2.49 -7.58
C PHE A 605 -6.31 -1.93 -7.52
N MET A 606 -7.33 -2.78 -7.44
CA MET A 606 -8.70 -2.30 -7.35
C MET A 606 -9.07 -1.84 -5.93
N LEU A 607 -8.68 -2.60 -4.90
CA LEU A 607 -9.29 -2.50 -3.57
C LEU A 607 -8.42 -1.82 -2.51
N SER A 608 -7.10 -1.75 -2.68
CA SER A 608 -6.20 -1.29 -1.61
C SER A 608 -5.65 0.13 -1.80
N GLU A 609 -5.48 0.83 -0.68
CA GLU A 609 -4.72 2.08 -0.55
C GLU A 609 -3.28 1.89 -1.02
N ASN A 610 -2.56 0.97 -0.35
CA ASN A 610 -1.16 0.62 -0.58
C ASN A 610 -1.01 -0.91 -0.56
N ILE A 611 0.14 -1.44 -0.99
CA ILE A 611 0.47 -2.86 -0.86
C ILE A 611 1.80 -3.07 -0.12
N SER A 612 1.97 -4.25 0.46
CA SER A 612 3.27 -4.73 0.94
C SER A 612 3.88 -5.74 -0.04
N HIS A 613 5.20 -5.63 -0.23
CA HIS A 613 6.08 -6.34 -1.16
C HIS A 613 6.01 -5.94 -2.65
N GLY A 614 4.96 -6.30 -3.40
CA GLY A 614 4.83 -5.95 -4.82
C GLY A 614 5.96 -6.47 -5.76
N LEU A 615 6.67 -7.54 -5.37
CA LEU A 615 7.77 -8.12 -6.15
C LEU A 615 7.34 -8.53 -7.56
N LEU A 616 6.14 -9.11 -7.72
CA LEU A 616 5.63 -9.64 -8.98
C LEU A 616 5.21 -8.55 -9.98
N LEU A 617 5.12 -7.29 -9.59
CA LEU A 617 4.89 -6.18 -10.53
C LEU A 617 5.98 -6.14 -11.61
N ARG A 618 7.21 -6.60 -11.32
CA ARG A 618 8.30 -6.74 -12.30
C ARG A 618 7.95 -7.64 -13.50
N LYS A 619 6.97 -8.54 -13.34
CA LYS A 619 6.49 -9.47 -14.38
C LYS A 619 5.21 -8.99 -15.06
N ALA A 620 4.60 -7.89 -14.58
CA ALA A 620 3.32 -7.37 -15.05
C ALA A 620 3.43 -5.89 -15.45
N PRO A 621 3.97 -5.58 -16.66
CA PRO A 621 4.19 -4.20 -17.10
C PRO A 621 2.94 -3.32 -17.07
N VAL A 622 1.77 -3.87 -17.42
CA VAL A 622 0.50 -3.13 -17.38
C VAL A 622 0.19 -2.68 -15.95
N LEU A 623 0.23 -3.60 -14.98
CA LEU A 623 -0.01 -3.28 -13.57
C LEU A 623 1.06 -2.32 -13.04
N GLN A 624 2.34 -2.57 -13.30
CA GLN A 624 3.38 -1.68 -12.81
C GLN A 624 3.23 -0.24 -13.33
N TYR A 625 2.83 -0.07 -14.59
CA TYR A 625 2.54 1.26 -15.15
C TYR A 625 1.29 1.88 -14.51
N LEU A 626 0.24 1.09 -14.22
CA LEU A 626 -0.93 1.57 -13.49
C LEU A 626 -0.60 1.98 -12.05
N TYR A 627 0.26 1.24 -11.34
CA TYR A 627 0.73 1.60 -10.00
C TYR A 627 1.54 2.91 -10.02
N TYR A 628 2.33 3.13 -11.09
CA TYR A 628 3.00 4.40 -11.33
C TYR A 628 2.00 5.53 -11.59
N LEU A 629 1.05 5.37 -12.52
CA LEU A 629 0.10 6.42 -12.87
C LEU A 629 -0.86 6.77 -11.73
N ALA A 630 -1.25 5.80 -10.91
CA ALA A 630 -2.11 6.01 -9.74
C ALA A 630 -1.30 6.35 -8.47
N GLN A 631 0.04 6.39 -8.55
CA GLN A 631 0.96 6.63 -7.43
C GLN A 631 0.61 5.79 -6.18
N ILE A 632 0.42 4.48 -6.38
CA ILE A 632 0.07 3.55 -5.30
C ILE A 632 1.32 3.23 -4.48
N GLY A 633 1.21 3.32 -3.15
CA GLY A 633 2.30 3.01 -2.24
C GLY A 633 2.68 1.52 -2.23
N ILE A 634 3.98 1.22 -2.28
CA ILE A 634 4.53 -0.14 -2.21
C ILE A 634 5.59 -0.19 -1.09
N ALA A 635 5.26 -0.81 0.03
CA ALA A 635 6.18 -1.03 1.14
C ALA A 635 7.01 -2.29 0.87
N MET A 636 8.32 -2.16 0.70
CA MET A 636 9.20 -3.25 0.29
C MET A 636 10.22 -3.58 1.37
N SER A 637 10.43 -4.87 1.63
CA SER A 637 11.35 -5.39 2.65
C SER A 637 12.46 -6.25 2.03
N PRO A 638 13.52 -5.64 1.47
CA PRO A 638 14.55 -6.34 0.70
C PRO A 638 15.29 -7.44 1.44
N LEU A 639 15.58 -7.32 2.74
CA LEU A 639 16.27 -8.37 3.50
C LEU A 639 15.37 -9.59 3.74
N SER A 640 14.08 -9.35 4.01
CA SER A 640 13.06 -10.41 4.08
C SER A 640 12.97 -11.13 2.74
N ASN A 641 12.75 -10.37 1.65
CA ASN A 641 12.64 -10.93 0.31
C ASN A 641 13.89 -11.73 -0.10
N ASN A 642 15.09 -11.26 0.26
CA ASN A 642 16.35 -11.98 0.04
C ASN A 642 16.41 -13.34 0.72
N SER A 643 15.80 -13.46 1.89
CA SER A 643 15.80 -14.67 2.68
C SER A 643 14.72 -15.66 2.24
N LEU A 644 13.60 -15.18 1.69
CA LEU A 644 12.43 -15.99 1.40
C LEU A 644 12.22 -16.31 -0.09
N PHE A 645 12.41 -15.34 -1.00
CA PHE A 645 11.87 -15.48 -2.37
C PHE A 645 12.82 -15.03 -3.49
N LEU A 646 13.66 -14.02 -3.25
CA LEU A 646 14.38 -13.34 -4.33
C LEU A 646 15.69 -12.73 -3.83
N SER A 647 16.82 -13.13 -4.41
CA SER A 647 18.13 -12.58 -4.03
C SER A 647 18.18 -11.05 -4.06
N TYR A 648 18.92 -10.47 -3.11
CA TYR A 648 18.93 -9.03 -2.85
C TYR A 648 19.25 -8.18 -4.09
N HIS A 649 20.24 -8.60 -4.89
CA HIS A 649 20.62 -7.89 -6.13
C HIS A 649 19.54 -7.92 -7.22
N ARG A 650 18.61 -8.88 -7.16
CA ARG A 650 17.50 -9.01 -8.10
C ARG A 650 16.23 -8.32 -7.61
N ASN A 651 16.22 -7.77 -6.39
CA ASN A 651 15.06 -7.06 -5.86
C ASN A 651 14.75 -5.84 -6.75
N PRO A 652 13.48 -5.61 -7.15
CA PRO A 652 13.14 -4.59 -8.12
C PRO A 652 13.00 -3.18 -7.52
N LEU A 653 13.23 -2.98 -6.22
CA LEU A 653 13.12 -1.67 -5.57
C LEU A 653 13.91 -0.55 -6.27
N PRO A 654 15.20 -0.71 -6.64
CA PRO A 654 15.93 0.33 -7.37
C PRO A 654 15.31 0.71 -8.71
N GLU A 655 14.75 -0.29 -9.41
CA GLU A 655 14.09 -0.11 -10.70
C GLU A 655 12.72 0.57 -10.53
N TYR A 656 11.99 0.25 -9.46
CA TYR A 656 10.73 0.92 -9.14
C TYR A 656 10.95 2.37 -8.74
N LEU A 657 11.97 2.64 -7.92
CA LEU A 657 12.37 3.99 -7.55
C LEU A 657 12.84 4.79 -8.77
N SER A 658 13.64 4.19 -9.67
CA SER A 658 14.10 4.90 -10.88
C SER A 658 12.92 5.29 -11.78
N ARG A 659 11.95 4.40 -11.94
CA ARG A 659 10.71 4.65 -12.69
C ARG A 659 9.77 5.66 -12.04
N GLY A 660 9.95 5.96 -10.76
CA GLY A 660 9.11 6.90 -10.01
C GLY A 660 7.85 6.28 -9.44
N LEU A 661 7.84 4.96 -9.20
CA LEU A 661 6.82 4.34 -8.36
C LEU A 661 6.99 4.80 -6.91
N MET A 662 5.88 4.91 -6.19
CA MET A 662 5.86 5.31 -4.78
C MET A 662 6.28 4.15 -3.88
N VAL A 663 7.60 3.95 -3.75
CA VAL A 663 8.18 2.88 -2.93
C VAL A 663 8.73 3.41 -1.61
N SER A 664 8.67 2.58 -0.57
CA SER A 664 9.35 2.78 0.72
C SER A 664 10.09 1.51 1.16
N LEU A 665 11.13 1.68 1.97
CA LEU A 665 11.79 0.58 2.66
C LEU A 665 11.04 0.24 3.95
N SER A 666 10.94 -1.05 4.25
CA SER A 666 10.33 -1.62 5.45
C SER A 666 11.11 -2.84 5.94
N THR A 667 10.84 -3.30 7.18
CA THR A 667 11.66 -4.34 7.82
C THR A 667 11.02 -5.72 7.89
N ASP A 668 9.70 -5.81 7.75
CA ASP A 668 8.91 -7.04 7.85
C ASP A 668 9.03 -7.70 9.24
N ASP A 669 10.04 -8.55 9.41
CA ASP A 669 10.33 -9.27 10.64
C ASP A 669 11.77 -9.05 11.13
N PRO A 670 12.04 -7.94 11.87
CA PRO A 670 13.35 -7.69 12.46
C PRO A 670 13.94 -8.85 13.27
N LEU A 671 13.10 -9.60 13.98
CA LEU A 671 13.51 -10.76 14.77
C LEU A 671 14.17 -11.85 13.90
N GLN A 672 13.73 -12.02 12.66
CA GLN A 672 14.17 -13.08 11.77
C GLN A 672 15.29 -12.64 10.84
N PHE A 673 15.32 -11.36 10.44
CA PHE A 673 16.16 -10.90 9.32
C PHE A 673 17.25 -9.90 9.70
N HIS A 674 17.19 -9.30 10.88
CA HIS A 674 18.04 -8.15 11.23
C HIS A 674 18.99 -8.48 12.39
N PHE A 675 20.23 -8.00 12.28
CA PHE A 675 21.27 -8.21 13.29
C PHE A 675 21.51 -6.96 14.16
N THR A 676 21.05 -5.80 13.69
CA THR A 676 21.36 -4.53 14.36
C THR A 676 20.67 -4.38 15.71
N LYS A 677 21.45 -3.86 16.67
CA LYS A 677 21.17 -3.90 18.10
C LYS A 677 20.33 -2.70 18.54
N VAL A 678 19.24 -2.96 19.26
CA VAL A 678 18.65 -2.03 20.24
C VAL A 678 19.48 -2.09 21.55
N ILE A 679 20.20 -1.02 21.91
CA ILE A 679 21.07 -1.02 23.11
C ILE A 679 20.42 -0.27 24.28
N PHE A 680 20.08 -1.02 25.33
CA PHE A 680 19.96 -0.47 26.68
C PHE A 680 21.10 -1.02 27.54
N GLU A 681 22.17 -0.25 27.74
CA GLU A 681 23.19 -0.59 28.75
C GLU A 681 23.85 0.66 29.34
N SER A 682 23.38 1.03 30.54
CA SER A 682 23.93 2.07 31.43
C SER A 682 24.01 3.50 30.88
N SER A 683 23.88 4.46 31.78
CA SER A 683 23.79 5.90 31.55
C SER A 683 24.98 6.58 30.84
N LEU A 684 25.99 5.83 30.38
CA LEU A 684 27.22 6.40 29.82
C LEU A 684 27.55 6.01 28.36
N TRP A 685 26.81 5.09 27.73
CA TRP A 685 26.94 4.80 26.28
C TRP A 685 25.58 4.53 25.63
N ARG A 686 24.68 5.51 25.75
CA ARG A 686 23.25 5.37 25.46
C ARG A 686 22.85 5.81 24.04
N SER A 687 23.70 5.66 23.02
CA SER A 687 23.39 6.27 21.70
C SER A 687 23.85 5.50 20.45
N PHE A 688 24.10 4.19 20.54
CA PHE A 688 24.42 3.38 19.35
C PHE A 688 23.52 2.15 19.22
N GLY A 689 22.22 2.34 19.45
CA GLY A 689 21.20 1.41 18.97
C GLY A 689 21.07 1.56 17.46
N ARG A 690 21.60 0.61 16.67
CA ARG A 690 21.26 0.55 15.24
C ARG A 690 19.91 -0.14 15.14
N GLU A 691 18.92 0.60 14.66
CA GLU A 691 17.55 0.15 14.51
C GLU A 691 17.37 -0.64 13.20
N PRO A 692 16.50 -1.66 13.15
CA PRO A 692 16.28 -2.53 11.99
C PRO A 692 16.03 -1.75 10.68
N LEU A 693 15.20 -0.71 10.73
CA LEU A 693 14.93 0.12 9.55
C LEU A 693 16.20 0.81 9.03
N MET A 694 17.08 1.27 9.92
CA MET A 694 18.36 1.88 9.50
C MET A 694 19.31 0.86 8.87
N GLU A 695 19.23 -0.41 9.24
CA GLU A 695 19.97 -1.50 8.59
C GLU A 695 19.50 -1.69 7.15
N GLU A 696 18.20 -1.72 6.88
CA GLU A 696 17.64 -1.76 5.51
C GLU A 696 18.17 -0.61 4.65
N TYR A 697 18.04 0.64 5.14
CA TYR A 697 18.59 1.80 4.42
C TYR A 697 20.10 1.70 4.21
N SER A 698 20.85 1.27 5.21
CA SER A 698 22.31 1.16 5.12
C SER A 698 22.73 0.13 4.07
N ILE A 699 22.09 -1.04 4.04
CA ILE A 699 22.41 -2.10 3.08
C ILE A 699 21.96 -1.69 1.67
N ALA A 700 20.75 -1.17 1.52
CA ALA A 700 20.23 -0.65 0.25
C ALA A 700 21.17 0.38 -0.37
N THR A 701 21.62 1.36 0.41
CA THR A 701 22.55 2.39 -0.05
C THR A 701 23.90 1.83 -0.48
N GLN A 702 24.45 0.87 0.25
CA GLN A 702 25.76 0.30 -0.10
C GLN A 702 25.69 -0.63 -1.33
N VAL A 703 24.62 -1.40 -1.47
CA VAL A 703 24.46 -2.38 -2.55
C VAL A 703 24.00 -1.72 -3.84
N TRP A 704 23.01 -0.82 -3.78
CA TRP A 704 22.41 -0.17 -4.95
C TRP A 704 22.96 1.22 -5.24
N LYS A 705 23.91 1.71 -4.44
CA LYS A 705 24.57 3.01 -4.62
C LYS A 705 23.58 4.19 -4.60
N LEU A 706 22.58 4.12 -3.72
CA LEU A 706 21.61 5.19 -3.54
C LEU A 706 22.30 6.48 -3.06
N SER A 707 21.92 7.61 -3.63
CA SER A 707 22.38 8.93 -3.17
C SER A 707 21.66 9.35 -1.88
N SER A 708 22.15 10.42 -1.24
CA SER A 708 21.44 11.04 -0.12
C SER A 708 20.05 11.54 -0.52
N CYS A 709 19.90 12.05 -1.74
CA CYS A 709 18.61 12.45 -2.31
C CYS A 709 17.65 11.26 -2.40
N ASP A 710 18.11 10.11 -2.91
CA ASP A 710 17.29 8.89 -3.03
C ASP A 710 16.86 8.35 -1.67
N MET A 711 17.76 8.33 -0.68
CA MET A 711 17.42 7.93 0.68
C MET A 711 16.35 8.85 1.30
N CYS A 712 16.46 10.16 1.07
CA CYS A 712 15.48 11.13 1.56
C CYS A 712 14.14 11.01 0.82
N GLU A 713 14.15 10.70 -0.48
CA GLU A 713 12.94 10.43 -1.28
C GLU A 713 12.19 9.20 -0.74
N LEU A 714 12.90 8.10 -0.50
CA LEU A 714 12.33 6.89 0.11
C LEU A 714 11.72 7.16 1.50
N ALA A 715 12.41 7.95 2.32
CA ALA A 715 11.92 8.36 3.64
C ALA A 715 10.67 9.25 3.54
N ARG A 716 10.66 10.25 2.64
CA ARG A 716 9.49 11.09 2.36
C ARG A 716 8.30 10.25 1.92
N ASN A 717 8.51 9.30 1.02
CA ASN A 717 7.46 8.39 0.54
C ASN A 717 6.89 7.55 1.69
N SER A 718 7.74 7.04 2.59
CA SER A 718 7.28 6.29 3.76
C SER A 718 6.31 7.08 4.66
N VAL A 719 6.57 8.39 4.85
CA VAL A 719 5.69 9.27 5.61
C VAL A 719 4.38 9.49 4.86
N LEU A 720 4.42 9.75 3.55
CA LEU A 720 3.23 9.96 2.74
C LEU A 720 2.30 8.74 2.76
N MET A 721 2.88 7.54 2.63
CA MET A 721 2.18 6.25 2.63
C MET A 721 1.62 5.84 3.99
N SER A 722 2.18 6.35 5.09
CA SER A 722 1.78 5.98 6.45
C SER A 722 0.36 6.41 6.82
N GLY A 723 -0.21 5.84 7.87
CA GLY A 723 -1.53 6.14 8.44
C GLY A 723 -1.49 7.20 9.54
N PHE A 724 -0.39 7.94 9.70
CA PHE A 724 -0.36 9.07 10.62
C PHE A 724 -1.31 10.19 10.16
N SER A 725 -1.85 10.92 11.13
CA SER A 725 -2.85 11.97 10.85
C SER A 725 -2.27 13.08 9.96
N HIS A 726 -3.16 13.77 9.26
CA HIS A 726 -2.81 14.94 8.46
C HIS A 726 -1.97 15.96 9.26
N GLN A 727 -2.38 16.25 10.49
CA GLN A 727 -1.67 17.18 11.37
C GLN A 727 -0.21 16.76 11.60
N VAL A 728 0.03 15.48 11.92
CA VAL A 728 1.37 14.94 12.13
C VAL A 728 2.20 15.00 10.84
N LYS A 729 1.61 14.66 9.70
CA LYS A 729 2.27 14.75 8.39
C LYS A 729 2.63 16.20 8.02
N SER A 730 1.78 17.18 8.33
CA SER A 730 2.10 18.61 8.14
C SER A 730 3.32 19.05 8.95
N TYR A 731 3.46 18.53 10.18
CA TYR A 731 4.66 18.76 10.98
C TYR A 731 5.91 18.09 10.39
N TRP A 732 5.78 16.92 9.77
CA TRP A 732 6.92 16.17 9.27
C TRP A 732 7.37 16.55 7.86
N LEU A 733 6.43 16.97 7.00
CA LEU A 733 6.68 17.24 5.58
C LEU A 733 6.58 18.72 5.20
N GLY A 734 5.84 19.50 5.99
CA GLY A 734 5.58 20.92 5.75
C GLY A 734 4.08 21.23 5.74
N PRO A 735 3.67 22.49 6.04
CA PRO A 735 2.26 22.87 6.09
C PRO A 735 1.56 22.65 4.74
N ASP A 736 2.29 22.86 3.64
CA ASP A 736 1.77 22.76 2.28
C ASP A 736 1.90 21.37 1.66
N TYR A 737 2.27 20.31 2.41
CA TYR A 737 2.66 19.01 1.83
C TYR A 737 1.61 18.34 0.92
N ILE A 738 0.36 18.80 1.01
CA ILE A 738 -0.78 18.34 0.22
C ILE A 738 -0.76 18.93 -1.21
N LYS A 739 -0.11 20.08 -1.42
CA LYS A 739 0.01 20.71 -2.74
C LYS A 739 0.81 19.81 -3.69
N GLU A 740 0.51 19.93 -4.98
CA GLU A 740 1.16 19.12 -6.00
C GLU A 740 2.54 19.68 -6.36
N GLY A 741 3.46 18.81 -6.77
CA GLY A 741 4.77 19.22 -7.25
C GLY A 741 5.64 19.89 -6.18
N PRO A 742 6.57 20.78 -6.59
CA PRO A 742 7.52 21.43 -5.69
C PRO A 742 6.89 22.25 -4.57
N GLU A 743 5.70 22.82 -4.79
CA GLU A 743 5.00 23.61 -3.78
C GLU A 743 4.61 22.80 -2.54
N GLY A 744 4.41 21.48 -2.71
CA GLY A 744 4.14 20.56 -1.62
C GLY A 744 5.38 19.97 -0.95
N ASN A 745 6.55 20.58 -1.14
CA ASN A 745 7.78 20.10 -0.54
C ASN A 745 8.49 21.20 0.26
N ASP A 746 8.68 20.96 1.56
CA ASP A 746 9.61 21.75 2.36
C ASP A 746 10.93 20.99 2.51
N ILE A 747 11.94 21.38 1.72
CA ILE A 747 13.28 20.78 1.78
C ILE A 747 13.90 20.86 3.18
N ARG A 748 13.50 21.84 4.01
CA ARG A 748 13.98 21.96 5.40
C ARG A 748 13.40 20.91 6.33
N ARG A 749 12.43 20.11 5.85
CA ARG A 749 11.81 19.01 6.59
C ARG A 749 12.08 17.66 5.92
N THR A 750 11.97 17.59 4.59
CA THR A 750 12.13 16.34 3.83
C THR A 750 13.57 16.08 3.40
N ASN A 751 14.40 17.14 3.31
CA ASN A 751 15.72 17.13 2.68
C ASN A 751 15.72 16.58 1.24
N VAL A 752 14.56 16.53 0.57
CA VAL A 752 14.44 16.18 -0.85
C VAL A 752 14.49 17.48 -1.66
N PRO A 753 15.45 17.67 -2.57
CA PRO A 753 15.51 18.85 -3.43
C PRO A 753 14.25 19.05 -4.27
N ASP A 754 13.80 20.29 -4.39
CA ASP A 754 12.67 20.67 -5.25
C ASP A 754 12.90 20.29 -6.72
N ILE A 755 14.18 20.20 -7.14
CA ILE A 755 14.59 19.68 -8.45
C ILE A 755 14.09 18.24 -8.65
N ARG A 756 14.26 17.38 -7.63
CA ARG A 756 13.81 15.98 -7.68
C ARG A 756 12.29 15.92 -7.74
N VAL A 757 11.62 16.70 -6.88
CA VAL A 757 10.15 16.73 -6.81
C VAL A 757 9.53 17.26 -8.11
N ALA A 758 10.12 18.32 -8.69
CA ALA A 758 9.72 18.86 -9.98
C ALA A 758 9.86 17.81 -11.08
N TYR A 759 11.02 17.14 -11.16
CA TYR A 759 11.24 16.09 -12.15
C TYR A 759 10.19 14.97 -12.06
N ARG A 760 9.90 14.49 -10.85
CA ARG A 760 8.90 13.43 -10.61
C ARG A 760 7.51 13.89 -11.04
N HIS A 761 7.10 15.08 -10.59
CA HIS A 761 5.78 15.63 -10.86
C HIS A 761 5.58 15.97 -12.34
N GLU A 762 6.53 16.67 -12.97
CA GLU A 762 6.49 17.01 -14.39
C GLU A 762 6.43 15.73 -15.24
N THR A 763 7.21 14.69 -14.91
CA THR A 763 7.18 13.41 -15.65
C THR A 763 5.86 12.67 -15.49
N LEU A 764 5.27 12.64 -14.29
CA LEU A 764 3.94 12.05 -14.08
C LEU A 764 2.87 12.80 -14.88
N CYS A 765 2.88 14.13 -14.84
CA CYS A 765 1.97 14.98 -15.62
C CYS A 765 2.12 14.73 -17.12
N GLU A 766 3.34 14.56 -17.63
CA GLU A 766 3.58 14.21 -19.04
C GLU A 766 2.96 12.84 -19.42
N GLU A 767 3.15 11.80 -18.60
CA GLU A 767 2.59 10.47 -18.86
C GLU A 767 1.06 10.45 -18.77
N LEU A 768 0.47 11.15 -17.79
CA LEU A 768 -0.97 11.30 -17.67
C LEU A 768 -1.53 12.06 -18.87
N ASN A 769 -0.92 13.20 -19.20
CA ASN A 769 -1.32 14.01 -20.35
C ASN A 769 -1.22 13.21 -21.66
N LEU A 770 -0.20 12.36 -21.81
CA LEU A 770 -0.06 11.50 -22.98
C LEU A 770 -1.27 10.59 -23.19
N ILE A 771 -1.71 9.89 -22.16
CA ILE A 771 -2.84 8.95 -22.28
C ILE A 771 -4.18 9.69 -22.36
N THR A 772 -4.35 10.81 -21.67
CA THR A 772 -5.62 11.55 -21.69
C THR A 772 -5.81 12.33 -22.98
N GLN A 773 -4.75 12.93 -23.54
CA GLN A 773 -4.81 13.60 -24.83
C GLN A 773 -5.11 12.62 -25.96
N ALA A 774 -4.51 11.42 -25.95
CA ALA A 774 -4.81 10.39 -26.95
C ALA A 774 -6.31 10.08 -26.99
N VAL A 775 -6.95 9.88 -25.83
CA VAL A 775 -8.39 9.62 -25.72
C VAL A 775 -9.24 10.82 -26.15
N ARG A 776 -8.79 12.05 -25.85
CA ARG A 776 -9.50 13.29 -26.25
C ARG A 776 -9.46 13.57 -27.75
N SER A 777 -8.33 13.31 -28.40
CA SER A 777 -8.18 13.56 -29.84
C SER A 777 -9.21 12.79 -30.67
N GLU A 778 -9.58 11.58 -30.25
CA GLU A 778 -10.66 10.82 -30.89
C GLU A 778 -12.05 11.41 -30.61
N GLN A 779 -12.31 11.92 -29.40
CA GLN A 779 -13.59 12.60 -29.11
C GLN A 779 -13.79 13.82 -30.02
N LEU A 780 -12.71 14.56 -30.31
CA LEU A 780 -12.77 15.70 -31.23
C LEU A 780 -12.95 15.27 -32.69
N GLU A 781 -12.23 14.25 -33.16
CA GLU A 781 -12.39 13.71 -34.52
C GLU A 781 -13.80 13.14 -34.75
N SER A 782 -14.37 12.43 -33.76
CA SER A 782 -15.75 11.91 -33.85
C SER A 782 -16.82 13.02 -33.84
N ILE A 783 -16.61 14.12 -33.11
CA ILE A 783 -17.49 15.29 -33.14
C ILE A 783 -17.40 16.03 -34.49
N GLU A 784 -16.21 16.14 -35.08
CA GLU A 784 -16.03 16.74 -36.41
C GLU A 784 -16.63 15.89 -37.54
N GLU A 785 -16.57 14.55 -37.44
CA GLU A 785 -17.24 13.65 -38.39
C GLU A 785 -18.78 13.73 -38.27
N GLU A 786 -19.35 13.82 -37.06
CA GLU A 786 -20.79 14.04 -36.87
C GLU A 786 -21.24 15.44 -37.31
N GLY A 787 -20.40 16.46 -37.13
CA GLY A 787 -20.65 17.82 -37.62
C GLY A 787 -20.61 17.95 -39.15
N ASN A 788 -19.74 17.18 -39.82
CA ASN A 788 -19.64 17.15 -41.28
C ASN A 788 -20.74 16.31 -41.97
N LEU A 789 -21.43 15.43 -41.23
CA LEU A 789 -22.59 14.68 -41.71
C LEU A 789 -23.89 15.52 -41.79
N CYS A 790 -23.86 16.79 -41.38
CA CYS A 790 -25.02 17.71 -41.46
C CYS A 790 -25.00 18.69 -42.66
N MET A 791 -24.16 18.48 -43.67
CA MET A 791 -24.24 19.22 -44.94
C MET A 791 -25.13 18.47 -45.94
N GLY A 792 -26.43 18.73 -45.87
CA GLY A 792 -27.42 18.25 -46.83
C GLY A 792 -27.15 18.74 -48.26
N PRO A 793 -27.61 18.00 -49.29
CA PRO A 793 -27.21 18.23 -50.67
C PRO A 793 -27.73 19.55 -51.24
N LEU A 794 -26.82 20.32 -51.85
CA LEU A 794 -27.11 21.43 -52.75
C LEU A 794 -28.05 20.98 -53.88
N GLN A 795 -29.29 21.47 -53.87
CA GLN A 795 -30.20 21.35 -55.00
C GLN A 795 -29.84 22.37 -56.09
N ALA A 796 -29.47 21.86 -57.25
CA ALA A 796 -29.34 22.64 -58.48
C ALA A 796 -30.69 22.70 -59.24
N GLY A 797 -31.19 23.93 -59.46
CA GLY A 797 -31.91 24.33 -60.66
C GLY A 797 -33.44 24.20 -60.69
N GLN A 798 -34.16 25.34 -60.75
CA GLN A 798 -34.71 25.89 -62.00
C GLN A 798 -35.63 27.11 -61.75
N GLY A 799 -35.27 28.25 -62.35
CA GLY A 799 -36.18 29.00 -63.23
C GLY A 799 -37.33 29.87 -62.67
N THR A 800 -37.21 31.17 -62.99
CA THR A 800 -38.26 32.14 -63.40
C THR A 800 -39.19 32.74 -62.33
N LYS A 801 -39.07 34.05 -62.04
CA LYS A 801 -39.61 35.23 -62.77
C LYS A 801 -39.55 36.50 -61.88
N CYS A 802 -39.39 37.65 -62.55
CA CYS A 802 -39.55 39.03 -62.04
C CYS A 802 -40.74 39.20 -61.08
N VAL A 803 -40.61 40.02 -60.03
CA VAL A 803 -40.72 41.50 -59.98
C VAL A 803 -39.93 42.00 -58.78
#